data_AF-A0A6F9WR71-F1
#
_entry.id   AF-A0A6F9WR71-F1
#
_cell.length_a   1.000
_cell.length_b   1.000
_cell.length_c   1.000
_cell.angle_alpha   90.00
_cell.angle_beta   90.00
_cell.angle_gamma   90.00
#
_symmetry.space_group_name_H-M   'P 1'
#
loop_
_entity.id
_entity.type
_entity.pdbx_description
1 polymer ?
#
loop_
_entity_poly.entity_id
_entity_poly.type
_entity_poly.pdbx_seq_one_letter_code
_entity_poly.pdbx_strand_id
1 'polypeptide(L)'
;MNDLYMNNPLIHRDRRLGRSASEWVRSFACEDLKPLIVCRGPIRKEAMDVFEEMGIGHYGILLSEKDSIVYANALAPELRQLTDSNRVHRVPDYTGASKEERVERIGQIIQIAKDNGYDSIFAGYGFMAEDEEFVAAIEKAGLSFIGPNSRTQADAGKKDEAKRTALQVGVSVTPGINNVTARTLVKKYGTREKLLGLVKTHDLAVDAKVLNDKKLALEDLADEILYVSYEKGLDLYTIEELCTQVEAEVVAMFKEYPGSRIRLKAIGGGGGKGQRILGGALLTLKNPTDRQIKDAAAETPTLVREVLNEVKANGVGDNKNVLVELNIEQTRHNEIQLLGNGEWCVSLGGRDCSLQMHEQKLLEISVTQESLALAIDKAKKAGRKAEVKALESDLKVLKRMEEDSTKFGVAVGLDSASTFECIVDRDRYYFMEVNTRIQVEHRVSELCYSLKFTNPKDKNDFFIVESLVEAMALLARHKKRLPKPERIARFGAGAEARLNATDCSLSPHAGGMIRYWSKPIEGEIRDDQGISLVNPDTGMFMRYKVAGAYDSNIALLLTKGEDRLESYRHLSRVLGKTTLRGTDLATNLEFHYGLVNWFLGQNVMAKPTTRFVVPYLTLVGQLKEEANKIDTVSAFFQMKKAYAKRMAVQFPDDPAAGKAMSQILDRKGTLVTRPMDKLLNDPHLLSGWLSINRSNFSIVKHKVVWHDNPFVILADTYDYLNMAYDSKAPAAEVIWDHDNDLLQKGLRFYGTLSERFKLGMHEFDKLSALLAKDKPQGGFSVEEWDLIRSSHVGYEAGLELLGMLFLIAENVKFWDFKVEDDLEVTIPASLHDTELQARMKKVLVPPPATKADEIVAVCGGMYYGQEAPGLPTFVSEGMHFEKGQALYIIEVMKMFNTVRASFSGTIDKIIMQGSDGTIVQKGQPLFKITPDEKFIEVDPKIVEKEKRERTAKYLEAVL
;
A
#
# COMPACT_ATOMS: atom_id res chain seq x y z
N MET A 1 -22.63 -20.53 14.70
CA MET A 1 -21.41 -20.27 13.89
C MET A 1 -20.45 -19.55 14.80
N ASN A 2 -19.19 -19.98 14.89
CA ASN A 2 -18.17 -19.24 15.62
C ASN A 2 -18.04 -17.86 14.97
N ASP A 3 -18.13 -16.80 15.77
CA ASP A 3 -17.81 -15.45 15.32
C ASP A 3 -16.29 -15.36 15.16
N LEU A 4 -15.82 -15.49 13.92
CA LEU A 4 -14.42 -15.48 13.54
C LEU A 4 -13.79 -14.09 13.60
N TYR A 5 -14.57 -13.03 13.79
CA TYR A 5 -14.06 -11.70 14.05
C TYR A 5 -13.74 -11.57 15.54
N MET A 6 -14.75 -11.69 16.41
CA MET A 6 -14.61 -11.46 17.85
C MET A 6 -13.84 -12.56 18.60
N ASN A 7 -13.68 -13.75 17.99
CA ASN A 7 -12.99 -14.89 18.62
C ASN A 7 -11.80 -15.37 17.79
N ASN A 8 -11.18 -14.51 16.97
CA ASN A 8 -9.99 -14.88 16.23
C ASN A 8 -8.82 -15.14 17.20
N PRO A 9 -8.29 -16.37 17.33
CA PRO A 9 -7.22 -16.69 18.27
C PRO A 9 -5.86 -16.07 17.91
N LEU A 10 -5.72 -15.51 16.70
CA LEU A 10 -4.53 -14.75 16.29
C LEU A 10 -4.56 -13.31 16.83
N ILE A 11 -5.74 -12.80 17.19
CA ILE A 11 -5.96 -11.44 17.68
C ILE A 11 -6.27 -11.46 19.17
N HIS A 12 -7.18 -12.33 19.60
CA HIS A 12 -7.78 -12.32 20.93
C HIS A 12 -7.24 -13.43 21.83
N ARG A 13 -6.89 -13.07 23.07
CA ARG A 13 -6.45 -13.97 24.15
C ARG A 13 -6.51 -13.29 25.50
N ASP A 14 -6.50 -14.08 26.58
CA ASP A 14 -6.32 -13.54 27.94
C ASP A 14 -4.89 -13.00 28.10
N ARG A 15 -4.77 -11.69 28.39
CA ARG A 15 -3.51 -10.97 28.62
C ARG A 15 -3.37 -10.52 30.08
N ARG A 16 -4.26 -10.97 30.97
CA ARG A 16 -4.34 -10.47 32.33
C ARG A 16 -3.28 -11.09 33.24
N LEU A 17 -2.11 -10.48 33.27
CA LEU A 17 -0.98 -10.95 34.08
C LEU A 17 -1.28 -11.04 35.58
N GLY A 18 -2.18 -10.19 36.11
CA GLY A 18 -2.61 -10.25 37.51
C GLY A 18 -3.30 -11.55 37.94
N ARG A 19 -3.74 -12.38 36.98
CA ARG A 19 -4.31 -13.72 37.24
C ARG A 19 -3.27 -14.85 37.24
N SER A 20 -2.01 -14.56 36.91
CA SER A 20 -0.95 -15.56 36.87
C SER A 20 -0.73 -16.21 38.24
N ALA A 21 -0.35 -17.50 38.25
CA ALA A 21 0.06 -18.18 39.49
C ALA A 21 1.42 -17.69 40.00
N SER A 22 2.27 -17.13 39.13
CA SER A 22 3.57 -16.56 39.49
C SER A 22 3.43 -15.16 40.09
N GLU A 23 4.04 -14.94 41.26
CA GLU A 23 4.09 -13.63 41.90
C GLU A 23 4.89 -12.61 41.08
N TRP A 24 5.99 -13.05 40.46
CA TRP A 24 6.80 -12.19 39.61
C TRP A 24 6.02 -11.72 38.39
N VAL A 25 5.33 -12.63 37.70
CA VAL A 25 4.47 -12.29 36.55
C VAL A 25 3.33 -11.35 36.98
N ARG A 26 2.64 -11.65 38.09
CA ARG A 26 1.58 -10.76 38.62
C ARG A 26 2.10 -9.36 38.92
N SER A 27 3.38 -9.21 39.28
CA SER A 27 3.97 -7.90 39.57
C SER A 27 4.14 -6.98 38.34
N PHE A 28 3.90 -7.50 37.13
CA PHE A 28 3.84 -6.76 35.86
C PHE A 28 2.40 -6.52 35.38
N ALA A 29 1.40 -6.83 36.20
CA ALA A 29 0.03 -6.38 36.04
C ALA A 29 -0.05 -4.88 35.66
N CYS A 30 -1.01 -4.56 34.79
CA CYS A 30 -1.27 -3.21 34.28
C CYS A 30 -2.73 -2.79 34.47
N GLU A 31 -3.54 -3.58 35.18
CA GLU A 31 -4.97 -3.37 35.41
C GLU A 31 -5.31 -2.03 36.09
N ASP A 32 -4.32 -1.38 36.69
CA ASP A 32 -4.45 -0.08 37.33
C ASP A 32 -4.25 1.11 36.39
N LEU A 33 -3.73 0.90 35.18
CA LEU A 33 -3.58 1.95 34.16
C LEU A 33 -4.94 2.54 33.78
N LYS A 34 -4.94 3.83 33.45
CA LYS A 34 -6.11 4.57 33.00
C LYS A 34 -5.81 5.40 31.76
N PRO A 35 -5.65 4.78 30.59
CA PRO A 35 -5.20 5.48 29.39
C PRO A 35 -6.31 6.30 28.73
N LEU A 36 -5.96 7.49 28.24
CA LEU A 36 -6.75 8.23 27.25
C LEU A 36 -6.22 7.90 25.85
N ILE A 37 -7.06 7.32 24.99
CA ILE A 37 -6.72 6.99 23.62
C ILE A 37 -7.00 8.19 22.71
N VAL A 38 -5.95 8.71 22.06
CA VAL A 38 -5.97 9.94 21.24
C VAL A 38 -5.65 9.69 19.76
N CYS A 39 -5.85 8.46 19.30
CA CYS A 39 -5.81 8.07 17.88
C CYS A 39 -7.20 7.74 17.37
N ARG A 40 -7.35 7.34 16.10
CA ARG A 40 -8.57 6.77 15.51
C ARG A 40 -8.26 5.55 14.67
N GLY A 41 -9.30 4.84 14.28
CA GLY A 41 -9.23 3.80 13.28
C GLY A 41 -8.78 2.44 13.82
N PRO A 42 -8.07 1.58 13.03
CA PRO A 42 -7.88 0.18 13.40
C PRO A 42 -7.06 0.06 14.69
N ILE A 43 -6.04 0.92 14.84
CA ILE A 43 -5.21 1.00 16.05
C ILE A 43 -5.96 1.43 17.31
N ARG A 44 -7.03 2.26 17.18
CA ARG A 44 -7.87 2.60 18.33
C ARG A 44 -8.63 1.35 18.80
N LYS A 45 -9.26 0.65 17.86
CA LYS A 45 -10.01 -0.58 18.14
C LYS A 45 -9.09 -1.66 18.72
N GLU A 46 -7.90 -1.84 18.16
CA GLU A 46 -6.90 -2.75 18.70
C GLU A 46 -6.50 -2.39 20.14
N ALA A 47 -6.23 -1.11 20.41
CA ALA A 47 -5.88 -0.69 21.75
C ALA A 47 -7.01 -0.92 22.75
N MET A 48 -8.27 -0.71 22.35
CA MET A 48 -9.43 -1.07 23.18
C MET A 48 -9.42 -2.56 23.52
N ASP A 49 -9.28 -3.44 22.52
CA ASP A 49 -9.28 -4.88 22.73
C ASP A 49 -8.14 -5.33 23.64
N VAL A 50 -6.92 -4.89 23.34
CA VAL A 50 -5.73 -5.25 24.11
C VAL A 50 -5.83 -4.76 25.55
N PHE A 51 -6.31 -3.52 25.78
CA PHE A 51 -6.49 -2.99 27.12
C PHE A 51 -7.55 -3.77 27.91
N GLU A 52 -8.70 -4.09 27.33
CA GLU A 52 -9.70 -4.92 27.98
C GLU A 52 -9.18 -6.32 28.32
N GLU A 53 -8.43 -6.94 27.41
CA GLU A 53 -7.80 -8.25 27.57
C GLU A 53 -6.70 -8.27 28.63
N MET A 54 -5.98 -7.15 28.80
CA MET A 54 -5.03 -6.93 29.91
C MET A 54 -5.74 -6.68 31.24
N GLY A 55 -7.07 -6.44 31.23
CA GLY A 55 -7.86 -6.11 32.40
C GLY A 55 -7.87 -4.62 32.78
N ILE A 56 -7.44 -3.74 31.87
CA ILE A 56 -7.49 -2.28 31.99
C ILE A 56 -8.94 -1.84 31.75
N GLY A 57 -9.73 -1.82 32.83
CA GLY A 57 -11.18 -1.58 32.75
C GLY A 57 -11.59 -0.11 32.57
N HIS A 58 -10.66 0.84 32.70
CA HIS A 58 -10.98 2.27 32.68
C HIS A 58 -10.06 3.05 31.73
N TYR A 59 -10.46 3.16 30.47
CA TYR A 59 -9.80 4.00 29.47
C TYR A 59 -10.78 4.98 28.82
N GLY A 60 -10.27 6.12 28.37
CA GLY A 60 -11.02 7.16 27.66
C GLY A 60 -10.78 7.14 26.16
N ILE A 61 -11.73 7.68 25.40
CA ILE A 61 -11.57 7.92 23.96
C ILE A 61 -11.69 9.41 23.67
N LEU A 62 -10.69 9.97 23.01
CA LEU A 62 -10.80 11.28 22.38
C LEU A 62 -11.50 11.10 21.02
N LEU A 63 -12.56 11.86 20.76
CA LEU A 63 -13.36 11.77 19.55
C LEU A 63 -13.41 13.13 18.84
N SER A 64 -12.91 13.20 17.61
CA SER A 64 -13.13 14.40 16.80
C SER A 64 -14.59 14.55 16.40
N GLU A 65 -15.07 15.79 16.31
CA GLU A 65 -16.36 16.11 15.70
C GLU A 65 -16.50 15.50 14.29
N LYS A 66 -15.42 15.35 13.54
CA LYS A 66 -15.46 14.74 12.20
C LYS A 66 -15.65 13.22 12.20
N ASP A 67 -15.40 12.54 13.31
CA ASP A 67 -15.69 11.11 13.53
C ASP A 67 -16.99 10.91 14.35
N SER A 68 -17.78 11.97 14.54
CA SER A 68 -18.94 11.98 15.42
C SER A 68 -20.28 11.96 14.67
N ILE A 69 -21.38 12.05 15.43
CA ILE A 69 -22.75 12.16 14.90
C ILE A 69 -22.98 13.37 13.99
N VAL A 70 -22.04 14.32 13.93
CA VAL A 70 -22.08 15.49 13.03
C VAL A 70 -22.25 15.03 11.57
N TYR A 71 -21.67 13.89 11.19
CA TYR A 71 -21.87 13.29 9.88
C TYR A 71 -22.76 12.05 9.96
N ALA A 72 -23.91 12.09 9.27
CA ALA A 72 -24.86 10.99 9.26
C ALA A 72 -24.20 9.67 8.80
N ASN A 73 -24.33 8.63 9.64
CA ASN A 73 -23.75 7.29 9.44
C ASN A 73 -22.22 7.22 9.39
N ALA A 74 -21.50 8.22 9.91
CA ALA A 74 -20.03 8.21 9.99
C ALA A 74 -19.50 8.14 11.44
N LEU A 75 -20.36 7.78 12.40
CA LEU A 75 -19.92 7.54 13.77
C LEU A 75 -18.89 6.41 13.79
N ALA A 76 -17.73 6.68 14.41
CA ALA A 76 -16.67 5.73 14.69
C ALA A 76 -17.23 4.35 15.15
N PRO A 77 -17.12 3.28 14.34
CA PRO A 77 -17.80 2.01 14.58
C PRO A 77 -17.41 1.32 15.89
N GLU A 78 -16.16 1.47 16.32
CA GLU A 78 -15.61 0.91 17.56
C GLU A 78 -16.35 1.43 18.80
N LEU A 79 -16.91 2.65 18.74
CA LEU A 79 -17.67 3.22 19.86
C LEU A 79 -18.95 2.45 20.19
N ARG A 80 -19.42 1.60 19.28
CA ARG A 80 -20.60 0.74 19.51
C ARG A 80 -20.35 -0.31 20.59
N GLN A 81 -19.08 -0.62 20.87
CA GLN A 81 -18.68 -1.55 21.94
C GLN A 81 -18.52 -0.87 23.30
N LEU A 82 -18.39 0.46 23.33
CA LEU A 82 -18.27 1.21 24.58
C LEU A 82 -19.62 1.30 25.28
N THR A 83 -19.69 0.69 26.46
CA THR A 83 -20.89 0.64 27.30
C THR A 83 -21.11 1.90 28.14
N ASP A 84 -20.07 2.72 28.34
CA ASP A 84 -20.14 3.97 29.12
C ASP A 84 -19.68 5.14 28.26
N SER A 85 -20.65 5.95 27.84
CA SER A 85 -20.45 7.11 26.97
C SER A 85 -19.75 8.28 27.65
N ASN A 86 -19.68 8.32 28.99
CA ASN A 86 -18.97 9.38 29.71
C ASN A 86 -17.45 9.31 29.50
N ARG A 87 -16.96 8.19 28.97
CA ARG A 87 -15.55 7.99 28.60
C ARG A 87 -15.19 8.54 27.22
N VAL A 88 -16.16 9.08 26.47
CA VAL A 88 -15.96 9.64 25.13
C VAL A 88 -15.91 11.17 25.19
N HIS A 89 -14.74 11.73 24.89
CA HIS A 89 -14.41 13.13 25.03
C HIS A 89 -14.32 13.82 23.68
N ARG A 90 -15.21 14.76 23.40
CA ARG A 90 -15.30 15.41 22.08
C ARG A 90 -14.33 16.57 21.95
N VAL A 91 -13.71 16.67 20.78
CA VAL A 91 -12.85 17.78 20.37
C VAL A 91 -13.16 18.16 18.93
N PRO A 92 -12.98 19.43 18.49
CA PRO A 92 -13.15 19.79 17.08
C PRO A 92 -12.35 18.89 16.14
N ASP A 93 -11.08 18.63 16.47
CA ASP A 93 -10.17 17.79 15.69
C ASP A 93 -9.04 17.21 16.56
N TYR A 94 -8.15 16.38 16.00
CA TYR A 94 -7.08 15.73 16.76
C TYR A 94 -5.78 16.55 16.88
N THR A 95 -5.56 17.60 16.08
CA THR A 95 -4.24 18.24 15.94
C THR A 95 -4.22 19.76 16.06
N GLY A 96 -5.31 20.47 15.75
CA GLY A 96 -5.31 21.90 15.42
C GLY A 96 -4.85 22.15 13.97
N ALA A 97 -5.35 23.21 13.33
CA ALA A 97 -4.97 23.62 11.98
C ALA A 97 -3.78 24.60 11.94
N SER A 98 -3.62 25.41 12.99
CA SER A 98 -2.48 26.32 13.19
C SER A 98 -1.59 25.88 14.36
N LYS A 99 -0.44 26.53 14.54
CA LYS A 99 0.43 26.31 15.71
C LYS A 99 -0.28 26.65 17.02
N GLU A 100 -1.03 27.76 17.03
CA GLU A 100 -1.81 28.22 18.17
C GLU A 100 -2.92 27.23 18.51
N GLU A 101 -3.69 26.79 17.51
CA GLU A 101 -4.74 25.78 17.69
C GLU A 101 -4.15 24.43 18.16
N ARG A 102 -2.96 24.07 17.69
CA ARG A 102 -2.26 22.86 18.15
C ARG A 102 -1.87 22.95 19.62
N VAL A 103 -1.30 24.06 20.05
CA VAL A 103 -0.99 24.29 21.48
C VAL A 103 -2.26 24.26 22.32
N GLU A 104 -3.34 24.88 21.84
CA GLU A 104 -4.65 24.82 22.50
C GLU A 104 -5.16 23.38 22.58
N ARG A 105 -5.08 22.62 21.48
CA ARG A 105 -5.50 21.21 21.39
C ARG A 105 -4.74 20.35 22.40
N ILE A 106 -3.43 20.51 22.49
CA ILE A 106 -2.58 19.80 23.46
C ILE A 106 -3.06 20.12 24.88
N GLY A 107 -3.29 21.40 25.19
CA GLY A 107 -3.83 21.83 26.49
C GLY A 107 -5.19 21.20 26.81
N GLN A 108 -6.10 21.18 25.85
CA GLN A 108 -7.42 20.56 26.00
C GLN A 108 -7.32 19.06 26.27
N ILE A 109 -6.47 18.32 25.55
CA ILE A 109 -6.27 16.88 25.77
C ILE A 109 -5.73 16.58 27.17
N ILE A 110 -4.74 17.36 27.63
CA ILE A 110 -4.18 17.21 28.98
C ILE A 110 -5.22 17.54 30.05
N GLN A 111 -6.04 18.57 29.82
CA GLN A 111 -7.11 18.95 30.75
C GLN A 111 -8.17 17.83 30.85
N ILE A 112 -8.60 17.28 29.70
CA ILE A 112 -9.49 16.11 29.64
C ILE A 112 -8.91 14.94 30.44
N ALA A 113 -7.61 14.66 30.28
CA ALA A 113 -6.95 13.59 31.03
C ALA A 113 -7.03 13.81 32.54
N LYS A 114 -6.73 15.03 33.01
CA LYS A 114 -6.77 15.37 34.43
C LYS A 114 -8.18 15.36 35.01
N ASP A 115 -9.14 15.96 34.33
CA ASP A 115 -10.52 16.09 34.81
C ASP A 115 -11.21 14.74 34.96
N ASN A 116 -10.80 13.74 34.17
CA ASN A 116 -11.38 12.40 34.18
C ASN A 116 -10.51 11.35 34.87
N GLY A 117 -9.37 11.75 35.44
CA GLY A 117 -8.49 10.84 36.17
C GLY A 117 -7.77 9.80 35.31
N TYR A 118 -7.52 10.11 34.05
CA TYR A 118 -6.62 9.34 33.19
C TYR A 118 -5.16 9.60 33.58
N ASP A 119 -4.35 8.56 33.66
CA ASP A 119 -2.95 8.63 34.10
C ASP A 119 -1.94 8.53 32.96
N SER A 120 -2.42 8.14 31.78
CA SER A 120 -1.60 7.85 30.62
C SER A 120 -2.30 8.20 29.33
N ILE A 121 -1.54 8.38 28.25
CA ILE A 121 -2.06 8.70 26.92
C ILE A 121 -1.46 7.74 25.89
N PHE A 122 -2.32 7.17 25.04
CA PHE A 122 -1.92 6.34 23.90
C PHE A 122 -2.32 7.02 22.59
N ALA A 123 -1.34 7.31 21.74
CA ALA A 123 -1.56 8.03 20.47
C ALA A 123 -1.46 7.15 19.21
N GLY A 124 -1.16 5.85 19.35
CA GLY A 124 -1.05 4.93 18.21
C GLY A 124 -0.12 5.47 17.12
N TYR A 125 -0.67 5.66 15.91
CA TYR A 125 0.02 6.28 14.78
C TYR A 125 -0.77 7.45 14.16
N GLY A 126 -0.05 8.31 13.43
CA GLY A 126 -0.59 9.53 12.83
C GLY A 126 -0.83 10.64 13.86
N PHE A 127 -1.48 11.72 13.42
CA PHE A 127 -1.77 12.91 14.25
C PHE A 127 -0.53 13.44 14.99
N MET A 128 -0.52 13.41 16.32
CA MET A 128 0.57 13.89 17.18
C MET A 128 1.38 12.74 17.79
N ALA A 129 1.32 11.52 17.24
CA ALA A 129 2.05 10.38 17.81
C ALA A 129 3.59 10.52 17.79
N GLU A 130 4.13 11.28 16.84
CA GLU A 130 5.57 11.60 16.68
C GLU A 130 5.87 13.08 16.97
N ASP A 131 5.01 13.70 17.78
CA ASP A 131 5.11 15.11 18.12
C ASP A 131 5.82 15.31 19.47
N GLU A 132 7.09 15.74 19.40
CA GLU A 132 7.93 16.01 20.57
C GLU A 132 7.27 17.00 21.55
N GLU A 133 6.67 18.09 21.06
CA GLU A 133 6.05 19.13 21.90
C GLU A 133 4.83 18.56 22.64
N PHE A 134 4.04 17.72 21.97
CA PHE A 134 2.90 17.04 22.58
C PHE A 134 3.35 16.08 23.69
N VAL A 135 4.34 15.23 23.43
CA VAL A 135 4.83 14.27 24.44
C VAL A 135 5.49 14.99 25.61
N ALA A 136 6.28 16.04 25.36
CA ALA A 136 6.87 16.84 26.42
C ALA A 136 5.79 17.51 27.30
N ALA A 137 4.68 17.96 26.71
CA ALA A 137 3.57 18.54 27.46
C ALA A 137 2.86 17.50 28.35
N ILE A 138 2.70 16.26 27.88
CA ILE A 138 2.15 15.13 28.65
C ILE A 138 3.05 14.84 29.86
N GLU A 139 4.37 14.72 29.64
CA GLU A 139 5.35 14.44 30.69
C GLU A 139 5.39 15.55 31.73
N LYS A 140 5.40 16.82 31.29
CA LYS A 140 5.34 17.99 32.17
C LYS A 140 4.04 18.05 32.99
N ALA A 141 2.96 17.52 32.46
CA ALA A 141 1.68 17.43 33.15
C ALA A 141 1.62 16.30 34.19
N GLY A 142 2.66 15.46 34.28
CA GLY A 142 2.73 14.31 35.19
C GLY A 142 2.01 13.06 34.69
N LEU A 143 1.69 13.00 33.39
CA LEU A 143 1.02 11.87 32.74
C LEU A 143 2.07 10.97 32.06
N SER A 144 1.78 9.68 31.92
CA SER A 144 2.63 8.74 31.18
C SER A 144 2.25 8.71 29.70
N PHE A 145 3.23 8.77 28.80
CA PHE A 145 2.99 8.49 27.39
C PHE A 145 3.22 7.00 27.08
N ILE A 146 2.25 6.34 26.44
CA ILE A 146 2.36 4.95 25.98
C ILE A 146 2.98 4.98 24.57
N GLY A 147 4.29 5.23 24.53
CA GLY A 147 5.08 5.45 23.32
C GLY A 147 6.47 5.97 23.68
N PRO A 148 7.33 6.30 22.70
CA PRO A 148 8.64 6.86 23.01
C PRO A 148 8.57 8.22 23.68
N ASN A 149 9.45 8.47 24.66
CA ASN A 149 9.48 9.73 25.42
C ASN A 149 9.91 10.93 24.55
N SER A 150 9.69 12.16 25.05
CA SER A 150 9.98 13.39 24.31
C SER A 150 11.45 13.50 23.86
N ARG A 151 12.40 13.15 24.72
CA ARG A 151 13.83 13.12 24.39
C ARG A 151 14.14 12.13 23.26
N THR A 152 13.58 10.92 23.32
CA THR A 152 13.76 9.91 22.27
C THR A 152 13.15 10.39 20.94
N GLN A 153 12.02 11.10 20.99
CA GLN A 153 11.44 11.72 19.80
C GLN A 153 12.31 12.85 19.23
N ALA A 154 12.96 13.64 20.08
CA ALA A 154 13.94 14.61 19.63
C ALA A 154 15.13 13.92 18.95
N ASP A 155 15.83 13.05 19.71
CA ASP A 155 17.11 12.43 19.33
C ASP A 155 16.97 11.52 18.08
N ALA A 156 15.81 10.87 17.88
CA ALA A 156 15.58 9.93 16.79
C ALA A 156 14.58 10.38 15.72
N GLY A 157 13.68 11.32 16.03
CA GLY A 157 12.64 11.78 15.11
C GLY A 157 13.10 12.87 14.14
N LYS A 158 14.06 13.72 14.54
CA LYS A 158 14.66 14.72 13.64
C LYS A 158 15.65 14.06 12.70
N LYS A 159 15.40 14.15 11.38
CA LYS A 159 16.12 13.37 10.36
C LYS A 159 17.62 13.63 10.35
N ASP A 160 18.04 14.85 10.59
CA ASP A 160 19.45 15.25 10.66
C ASP A 160 20.13 14.75 11.94
N GLU A 161 19.50 14.87 13.11
CA GLU A 161 20.02 14.33 14.37
C GLU A 161 20.10 12.80 14.34
N ALA A 162 19.05 12.15 13.83
CA ALA A 162 19.02 10.71 13.64
C ALA A 162 20.14 10.26 12.70
N LYS A 163 20.37 10.95 11.58
CA LYS A 163 21.48 10.63 10.66
C LYS A 163 22.86 10.86 11.27
N ARG A 164 23.03 11.93 12.06
CA ARG A 164 24.27 12.18 12.80
C ARG A 164 24.54 11.04 13.79
N THR A 165 23.54 10.64 14.57
CA THR A 165 23.66 9.50 15.49
C THR A 165 23.95 8.20 14.74
N ALA A 166 23.27 7.95 13.62
CA ALA A 166 23.51 6.78 12.77
C ALA A 166 24.98 6.72 12.31
N LEU A 167 25.53 7.83 11.81
CA LEU A 167 26.94 7.90 11.43
C LEU A 167 27.88 7.64 12.61
N GLN A 168 27.60 8.23 13.79
CA GLN A 168 28.40 8.04 15.00
C GLN A 168 28.46 6.58 15.46
N VAL A 169 27.36 5.82 15.30
CA VAL A 169 27.29 4.40 15.67
C VAL A 169 27.63 3.44 14.54
N GLY A 170 28.14 3.95 13.40
CA GLY A 170 28.58 3.14 12.26
C GLY A 170 27.44 2.55 11.41
N VAL A 171 26.23 3.09 11.54
CA VAL A 171 25.08 2.76 10.69
C VAL A 171 25.28 3.40 9.31
N SER A 172 25.01 2.63 8.25
CA SER A 172 25.09 3.10 6.88
C SER A 172 23.99 4.13 6.61
N VAL A 173 24.34 5.32 6.11
CA VAL A 173 23.38 6.36 5.66
C VAL A 173 23.62 6.67 4.19
N THR A 174 22.62 7.22 3.50
CA THR A 174 22.82 7.72 2.13
C THR A 174 23.92 8.78 2.12
N PRO A 175 24.93 8.68 1.23
CA PRO A 175 25.94 9.73 1.11
C PRO A 175 25.29 11.09 0.81
N GLY A 176 25.71 12.12 1.53
CA GLY A 176 25.09 13.43 1.46
C GLY A 176 25.52 14.39 2.56
N ILE A 177 24.91 15.56 2.56
CA ILE A 177 25.13 16.66 3.50
C ILE A 177 23.83 16.87 4.29
N ASN A 178 23.94 16.83 5.62
CA ASN A 178 22.79 16.90 6.52
C ASN A 178 22.69 18.22 7.31
N ASN A 179 23.67 19.13 7.16
CA ASN A 179 23.83 20.34 7.98
C ASN A 179 24.06 21.60 7.11
N VAL A 180 23.36 21.70 5.98
CA VAL A 180 23.60 22.78 5.00
C VAL A 180 23.33 24.17 5.58
N THR A 181 22.46 24.27 6.58
CA THR A 181 22.17 25.52 7.30
C THR A 181 23.31 25.95 8.20
N ALA A 182 23.94 25.03 8.95
CA ALA A 182 25.18 25.30 9.68
C ALA A 182 26.28 25.78 8.71
N ARG A 183 26.44 25.10 7.58
CA ARG A 183 27.42 25.51 6.55
C ARG A 183 27.13 26.89 5.98
N THR A 184 25.85 27.22 5.78
CA THR A 184 25.43 28.56 5.36
C THR A 184 25.85 29.61 6.38
N LEU A 185 25.62 29.34 7.67
CA LEU A 185 25.98 30.24 8.76
C LEU A 185 27.51 30.38 8.88
N VAL A 186 28.24 29.27 8.82
CA VAL A 186 29.71 29.27 8.84
C VAL A 186 30.28 30.02 7.64
N LYS A 187 29.70 29.91 6.44
CA LYS A 187 30.15 30.68 5.27
C LYS A 187 29.92 32.18 5.43
N LYS A 188 28.81 32.58 6.04
CA LYS A 188 28.46 33.98 6.28
C LYS A 188 29.34 34.65 7.33
N TYR A 189 29.61 33.95 8.44
CA TYR A 189 30.31 34.52 9.59
C TYR A 189 31.78 34.08 9.68
N GLY A 190 32.16 32.92 9.18
CA GLY A 190 33.55 32.51 8.89
C GLY A 190 34.44 32.18 10.09
N THR A 191 34.16 32.68 11.29
CA THR A 191 34.98 32.43 12.49
C THR A 191 34.15 32.18 13.74
N ARG A 192 34.74 31.47 14.72
CA ARG A 192 34.11 31.18 16.01
C ARG A 192 33.72 32.47 16.74
N GLU A 193 34.58 33.48 16.74
CA GLU A 193 34.35 34.75 17.44
C GLU A 193 33.11 35.46 16.92
N LYS A 194 32.87 35.42 15.60
CA LYS A 194 31.69 36.01 14.98
C LYS A 194 30.42 35.21 15.30
N LEU A 195 30.49 33.87 15.31
CA LEU A 195 29.38 33.02 15.73
C LEU A 195 29.01 33.27 17.21
N LEU A 196 29.99 33.30 18.11
CA LEU A 196 29.76 33.68 19.52
C LEU A 196 29.24 35.12 19.67
N GLY A 197 29.60 36.01 18.72
CA GLY A 197 29.05 37.36 18.63
C GLY A 197 27.54 37.37 18.38
N LEU A 198 27.01 36.44 17.58
CA LEU A 198 25.56 36.31 17.32
C LEU A 198 24.80 35.97 18.59
N VAL A 199 25.34 35.03 19.39
CA VAL A 199 24.77 34.63 20.68
C VAL A 199 24.57 35.85 21.58
N LYS A 200 25.58 36.72 21.66
CA LYS A 200 25.51 37.96 22.45
C LYS A 200 24.58 39.00 21.83
N THR A 201 24.61 39.18 20.52
CA THR A 201 23.85 40.22 19.79
C THR A 201 22.35 39.95 19.85
N HIS A 202 21.96 38.69 19.72
CA HIS A 202 20.57 38.26 19.70
C HIS A 202 20.11 37.65 21.02
N ASP A 203 20.95 37.66 22.06
CA ASP A 203 20.64 37.12 23.40
C ASP A 203 20.13 35.67 23.32
N LEU A 204 20.89 34.81 22.66
CA LEU A 204 20.53 33.40 22.44
C LEU A 204 20.98 32.57 23.65
N ALA A 205 20.06 31.80 24.23
CA ALA A 205 20.29 30.96 25.42
C ALA A 205 20.99 29.62 25.09
N VAL A 206 22.18 29.68 24.49
CA VAL A 206 22.98 28.48 24.16
C VAL A 206 23.73 27.97 25.40
N ASP A 207 23.84 26.64 25.58
CA ASP A 207 24.54 26.04 26.73
C ASP A 207 25.99 26.55 26.84
N ALA A 208 26.35 27.03 28.02
CA ALA A 208 27.70 27.50 28.33
C ALA A 208 28.78 26.44 28.06
N LYS A 209 28.46 25.14 28.17
CA LYS A 209 29.39 24.05 27.83
C LYS A 209 29.73 24.05 26.34
N VAL A 210 28.73 24.21 25.47
CA VAL A 210 28.90 24.30 24.02
C VAL A 210 29.73 25.53 23.65
N LEU A 211 29.37 26.69 24.22
CA LEU A 211 30.06 27.96 23.96
C LEU A 211 31.54 27.93 24.37
N ASN A 212 31.87 27.20 25.44
CA ASN A 212 33.23 27.10 25.97
C ASN A 212 34.05 25.96 25.36
N ASP A 213 33.45 25.02 24.63
CA ASP A 213 34.17 23.92 23.99
C ASP A 213 34.91 24.40 22.73
N LYS A 214 36.20 24.69 22.88
CA LYS A 214 37.09 25.12 21.78
C LYS A 214 37.41 24.01 20.77
N LYS A 215 37.11 22.75 21.07
CA LYS A 215 37.34 21.62 20.17
C LYS A 215 36.15 21.34 19.26
N LEU A 216 34.99 21.91 19.57
CA LEU A 216 33.77 21.80 18.77
C LEU A 216 33.99 22.40 17.37
N ALA A 217 33.58 21.68 16.32
CA ALA A 217 33.70 22.18 14.95
C ALA A 217 32.82 23.43 14.76
N LEU A 218 33.19 24.29 13.81
CA LEU A 218 32.42 25.51 13.53
C LEU A 218 30.99 25.20 13.08
N GLU A 219 30.80 24.12 12.33
CA GLU A 219 29.48 23.66 11.87
C GLU A 219 28.62 23.19 13.05
N ASP A 220 29.18 22.39 13.96
CA ASP A 220 28.45 21.94 15.16
C ASP A 220 28.06 23.12 16.07
N LEU A 221 28.97 24.09 16.27
CA LEU A 221 28.65 25.32 17.01
C LEU A 221 27.56 26.14 16.31
N ALA A 222 27.60 26.21 14.97
CA ALA A 222 26.60 26.92 14.19
C ALA A 222 25.23 26.26 14.29
N ASP A 223 25.13 24.93 14.27
CA ASP A 223 23.87 24.21 14.44
C ASP A 223 23.23 24.48 15.81
N GLU A 224 24.01 24.45 16.90
CA GLU A 224 23.52 24.77 18.25
C GLU A 224 22.97 26.21 18.33
N ILE A 225 23.65 27.17 17.69
CA ILE A 225 23.20 28.56 17.60
C ILE A 225 21.91 28.67 16.78
N LEU A 226 21.81 27.94 15.68
CA LEU A 226 20.63 27.93 14.82
C LEU A 226 19.41 27.39 15.55
N TYR A 227 19.57 26.28 16.27
CA TYR A 227 18.47 25.66 17.02
C TYR A 227 17.84 26.65 18.02
N VAL A 228 18.68 27.32 18.81
CA VAL A 228 18.21 28.34 19.77
C VAL A 228 17.64 29.58 19.07
N SER A 229 18.15 29.93 17.89
CA SER A 229 17.58 31.04 17.09
C SER A 229 16.17 30.72 16.59
N TYR A 230 15.91 29.47 16.21
CA TYR A 230 14.59 29.01 15.77
C TYR A 230 13.57 29.07 16.90
N GLU A 231 13.94 28.60 18.10
CA GLU A 231 13.09 28.73 19.30
C GLU A 231 12.76 30.18 19.62
N LYS A 232 13.70 31.11 19.37
CA LYS A 232 13.50 32.55 19.56
C LYS A 232 12.74 33.23 18.40
N GLY A 233 12.40 32.51 17.33
CA GLY A 233 11.72 33.08 16.17
C GLY A 233 12.61 34.02 15.35
N LEU A 234 13.90 33.68 15.19
CA LEU A 234 14.89 34.51 14.51
C LEU A 234 15.56 33.75 13.35
N ASP A 235 15.75 34.45 12.23
CA ASP A 235 16.56 33.96 11.11
C ASP A 235 17.94 34.63 11.12
N LEU A 236 19.00 33.83 11.16
CA LEU A 236 20.40 34.32 11.12
C LEU A 236 20.98 34.39 9.69
N TYR A 237 20.25 33.85 8.72
CA TYR A 237 20.57 33.87 7.29
C TYR A 237 19.29 34.05 6.46
N THR A 238 19.42 34.51 5.22
CA THR A 238 18.29 34.62 4.28
C THR A 238 18.11 33.34 3.48
N ILE A 239 16.91 33.09 2.97
CA ILE A 239 16.63 31.96 2.07
C ILE A 239 17.54 32.00 0.82
N GLU A 240 17.89 33.19 0.32
CA GLU A 240 18.83 33.34 -0.81
C GLU A 240 20.25 32.89 -0.47
N GLU A 241 20.73 33.20 0.74
CA GLU A 241 22.03 32.72 1.23
C GLU A 241 22.04 31.18 1.34
N LEU A 242 20.94 30.59 1.84
CA LEU A 242 20.76 29.15 1.90
C LEU A 242 20.74 28.52 0.50
N CYS A 243 19.91 29.02 -0.42
CA CYS A 243 19.81 28.53 -1.79
C CYS A 243 21.18 28.53 -2.49
N THR A 244 21.95 29.62 -2.32
CA THR A 244 23.30 29.75 -2.88
C THR A 244 24.25 28.70 -2.29
N GLN A 245 24.12 28.40 -0.99
CA GLN A 245 24.91 27.34 -0.37
C GLN A 245 24.51 25.96 -0.88
N VAL A 246 23.21 25.63 -0.92
CA VAL A 246 22.73 24.33 -1.39
C VAL A 246 23.17 24.09 -2.85
N GLU A 247 23.08 25.10 -3.72
CA GLU A 247 23.56 24.99 -5.10
C GLU A 247 25.05 24.67 -5.17
N ALA A 248 25.88 25.34 -4.35
CA ALA A 248 27.31 25.05 -4.30
C ALA A 248 27.61 23.61 -3.84
N GLU A 249 26.85 23.11 -2.86
CA GLU A 249 26.96 21.73 -2.37
C GLU A 249 26.51 20.71 -3.43
N VAL A 250 25.44 20.99 -4.15
CA VAL A 250 24.97 20.18 -5.29
C VAL A 250 26.05 20.09 -6.37
N VAL A 251 26.67 21.23 -6.74
CA VAL A 251 27.76 21.26 -7.72
C VAL A 251 28.94 20.41 -7.26
N ALA A 252 29.34 20.52 -6.00
CA ALA A 252 30.42 19.71 -5.43
C ALA A 252 30.09 18.22 -5.48
N MET A 253 28.85 17.86 -5.13
CA MET A 253 28.40 16.47 -5.10
C MET A 253 28.29 15.85 -6.50
N PHE A 254 27.86 16.60 -7.52
CA PHE A 254 27.92 16.12 -8.92
C PHE A 254 29.35 15.90 -9.42
N LYS A 255 30.33 16.66 -8.91
CA LYS A 255 31.75 16.46 -9.24
C LYS A 255 32.31 15.21 -8.57
N GLU A 256 31.94 14.98 -7.32
CA GLU A 256 32.38 13.82 -6.53
C GLU A 256 31.72 12.52 -7.03
N TYR A 257 30.44 12.59 -7.41
CA TYR A 257 29.62 11.46 -7.86
C TYR A 257 29.10 11.66 -9.29
N PRO A 258 29.96 11.68 -10.31
CA PRO A 258 29.53 11.83 -11.70
C PRO A 258 28.61 10.69 -12.13
N GLY A 259 27.59 11.00 -12.94
CA GLY A 259 26.59 10.02 -13.37
C GLY A 259 25.53 9.68 -12.31
N SER A 260 25.45 10.45 -11.22
CA SER A 260 24.43 10.30 -10.17
C SER A 260 23.39 11.42 -10.24
N ARG A 261 22.21 11.18 -9.67
CA ARG A 261 21.24 12.24 -9.34
C ARG A 261 21.32 12.60 -7.88
N ILE A 262 20.88 13.82 -7.56
CA ILE A 262 20.84 14.33 -6.19
C ILE A 262 19.39 14.53 -5.78
N ARG A 263 19.06 14.19 -4.54
CA ARG A 263 17.79 14.41 -3.89
C ARG A 263 17.95 15.49 -2.81
N LEU A 264 17.06 16.47 -2.83
CA LEU A 264 16.87 17.45 -1.78
C LEU A 264 15.71 17.00 -0.91
N LYS A 265 15.85 17.03 0.43
CA LYS A 265 14.78 16.66 1.37
C LYS A 265 14.76 17.60 2.57
N ALA A 266 13.64 18.27 2.83
CA ALA A 266 13.48 19.05 4.07
C ALA A 266 13.35 18.15 5.29
N ILE A 267 13.83 18.60 6.45
CA ILE A 267 13.78 17.85 7.72
C ILE A 267 12.34 17.51 8.12
N GLY A 268 11.42 18.47 8.01
CA GLY A 268 9.99 18.30 8.33
C GLY A 268 9.15 17.57 7.27
N GLY A 269 9.75 17.15 6.16
CA GLY A 269 9.03 16.47 5.07
C GLY A 269 8.83 14.99 5.34
N GLY A 270 7.59 14.49 5.31
CA GLY A 270 7.23 13.08 5.48
C GLY A 270 6.18 12.60 4.47
N GLY A 271 6.14 11.29 4.18
CA GLY A 271 5.16 10.67 3.29
C GLY A 271 5.06 11.30 1.89
N GLY A 272 6.19 11.55 1.23
CA GLY A 272 6.24 12.11 -0.12
C GLY A 272 6.56 13.59 -0.18
N LYS A 273 6.20 14.34 0.87
CA LYS A 273 6.22 15.80 0.83
C LYS A 273 7.59 16.39 1.14
N GLY A 274 7.94 17.48 0.47
CA GLY A 274 9.14 18.27 0.78
C GLY A 274 10.45 17.67 0.26
N GLN A 275 10.41 17.05 -0.93
CA GLN A 275 11.62 16.54 -1.58
C GLN A 275 11.62 16.78 -3.10
N ARG A 276 12.80 16.96 -3.70
CA ARG A 276 12.99 17.13 -5.15
C ARG A 276 14.24 16.38 -5.62
N ILE A 277 14.24 15.92 -6.87
CA ILE A 277 15.38 15.22 -7.48
C ILE A 277 15.87 16.04 -8.67
N LEU A 278 17.18 16.20 -8.79
CA LEU A 278 17.84 16.92 -9.87
C LEU A 278 19.00 16.12 -10.48
N GLY A 279 19.51 16.58 -11.62
CA GLY A 279 20.64 15.95 -12.32
C GLY A 279 20.24 14.89 -13.35
N GLY A 280 18.98 14.86 -13.80
CA GLY A 280 18.52 13.88 -14.80
C GLY A 280 19.36 13.87 -16.09
N ALA A 281 19.76 15.06 -16.56
CA ALA A 281 20.61 15.22 -17.74
C ALA A 281 22.04 14.66 -17.59
N LEU A 282 22.49 14.41 -16.35
CA LEU A 282 23.84 13.93 -16.06
C LEU A 282 23.93 12.39 -15.97
N LEU A 283 22.80 11.68 -15.83
CA LEU A 283 22.76 10.22 -15.65
C LEU A 283 23.50 9.43 -16.75
N THR A 284 23.38 9.88 -18.00
CA THR A 284 23.97 9.18 -19.15
C THR A 284 25.41 9.61 -19.44
N LEU A 285 25.93 10.60 -18.72
CA LEU A 285 27.24 11.19 -18.96
C LEU A 285 28.25 10.65 -17.95
N LYS A 286 29.22 9.87 -18.42
CA LYS A 286 30.29 9.33 -17.56
C LYS A 286 31.18 10.42 -16.98
N ASN A 287 31.47 11.46 -17.76
CA ASN A 287 32.34 12.59 -17.38
C ASN A 287 31.67 13.91 -17.78
N PRO A 288 30.72 14.42 -16.98
CA PRO A 288 30.06 15.70 -17.26
C PRO A 288 31.06 16.86 -17.14
N THR A 289 30.98 17.83 -18.06
CA THR A 289 31.80 19.04 -18.03
C THR A 289 31.33 20.00 -16.92
N ASP A 290 32.20 20.91 -16.47
CA ASP A 290 31.85 21.94 -15.47
C ASP A 290 30.62 22.77 -15.88
N ARG A 291 30.44 23.04 -17.17
CA ARG A 291 29.26 23.74 -17.68
C ARG A 291 28.00 22.91 -17.51
N GLN A 292 28.03 21.63 -17.88
CA GLN A 292 26.88 20.74 -17.72
C GLN A 292 26.50 20.53 -16.25
N ILE A 293 27.49 20.46 -15.36
CA ILE A 293 27.24 20.38 -13.92
C ILE A 293 26.56 21.65 -13.41
N LYS A 294 27.04 22.83 -13.81
CA LYS A 294 26.41 24.11 -13.45
C LYS A 294 24.99 24.21 -13.99
N ASP A 295 24.79 23.87 -15.26
CA ASP A 295 23.47 23.91 -15.89
C ASP A 295 22.48 22.98 -15.16
N ALA A 296 22.92 21.77 -14.76
CA ALA A 296 22.10 20.83 -14.00
C ALA A 296 21.84 21.28 -12.54
N ALA A 297 22.74 22.06 -11.93
CA ALA A 297 22.59 22.58 -10.58
C ALA A 297 21.79 23.88 -10.53
N ALA A 298 21.63 24.60 -11.65
CA ALA A 298 20.98 25.91 -11.70
C ALA A 298 19.51 25.91 -11.24
N GLU A 299 18.82 24.77 -11.30
CA GLU A 299 17.44 24.63 -10.80
C GLU A 299 17.36 24.54 -9.27
N THR A 300 18.49 24.30 -8.58
CA THR A 300 18.56 24.06 -7.12
C THR A 300 17.84 25.14 -6.30
N PRO A 301 18.07 26.46 -6.52
CA PRO A 301 17.38 27.49 -5.74
C PRO A 301 15.85 27.41 -5.85
N THR A 302 15.32 27.12 -7.03
CA THR A 302 13.86 26.98 -7.25
C THR A 302 13.34 25.78 -6.48
N LEU A 303 14.01 24.63 -6.61
CA LEU A 303 13.62 23.39 -5.94
C LEU A 303 13.69 23.50 -4.41
N VAL A 304 14.68 24.19 -3.84
CA VAL A 304 14.77 24.44 -2.39
C VAL A 304 13.57 25.25 -1.91
N ARG A 305 13.20 26.33 -2.62
CA ARG A 305 12.02 27.14 -2.26
C ARG A 305 10.73 26.33 -2.34
N GLU A 306 10.57 25.52 -3.38
CA GLU A 306 9.43 24.62 -3.50
C GLU A 306 9.34 23.65 -2.32
N VAL A 307 10.46 23.01 -1.97
CA VAL A 307 10.53 22.07 -0.84
C VAL A 307 10.15 22.75 0.47
N LEU A 308 10.72 23.93 0.76
CA LEU A 308 10.43 24.68 1.99
C LEU A 308 8.97 25.17 2.04
N ASN A 309 8.43 25.65 0.92
CA ASN A 309 7.03 26.05 0.82
C ASN A 309 6.09 24.87 1.06
N GLU A 310 6.41 23.71 0.48
CA GLU A 310 5.60 22.50 0.60
C GLU A 310 5.51 21.99 2.04
N VAL A 311 6.60 22.10 2.81
CA VAL A 311 6.61 21.75 4.25
C VAL A 311 6.26 22.91 5.18
N LYS A 312 5.89 24.07 4.61
CA LYS A 312 5.57 25.30 5.36
C LYS A 312 6.69 25.76 6.31
N ALA A 313 7.95 25.62 5.90
CA ALA A 313 9.13 26.02 6.69
C ALA A 313 9.79 27.29 6.14
N ASN A 314 9.02 28.19 5.53
CA ASN A 314 9.51 29.43 4.94
C ASN A 314 9.30 30.67 5.85
N GLY A 315 8.67 30.50 7.01
CA GLY A 315 8.44 31.56 8.00
C GLY A 315 9.68 31.89 8.82
N VAL A 316 9.65 33.01 9.52
CA VAL A 316 10.78 33.48 10.35
C VAL A 316 10.95 32.56 11.56
N GLY A 317 12.18 32.08 11.79
CA GLY A 317 12.48 31.16 12.87
C GLY A 317 12.14 29.69 12.57
N ASP A 318 11.56 29.38 11.41
CA ASP A 318 11.40 27.99 10.99
C ASP A 318 12.76 27.34 10.69
N ASN A 319 12.90 26.07 11.04
CA ASN A 319 14.04 25.26 10.65
C ASN A 319 14.00 24.98 9.13
N LYS A 320 14.86 25.70 8.38
CA LYS A 320 14.95 25.64 6.92
C LYS A 320 15.97 24.61 6.42
N ASN A 321 16.43 23.68 7.25
CA ASN A 321 17.45 22.74 6.85
C ASN A 321 16.96 21.76 5.77
N VAL A 322 17.81 21.55 4.76
CA VAL A 322 17.54 20.67 3.61
C VAL A 322 18.72 19.70 3.46
N LEU A 323 18.41 18.41 3.51
CA LEU A 323 19.36 17.35 3.23
C LEU A 323 19.66 17.32 1.73
N VAL A 324 20.95 17.22 1.38
CA VAL A 324 21.42 17.06 0.00
C VAL A 324 22.03 15.67 -0.12
N GLU A 325 21.39 14.75 -0.82
CA GLU A 325 21.73 13.33 -0.79
C GLU A 325 21.84 12.71 -2.18
N LEU A 326 22.63 11.65 -2.33
CA LEU A 326 22.57 10.84 -3.55
C LEU A 326 21.19 10.19 -3.70
N ASN A 327 20.60 10.34 -4.88
CA ASN A 327 19.37 9.65 -5.19
C ASN A 327 19.66 8.19 -5.58
N ILE A 328 19.21 7.26 -4.76
CA ILE A 328 19.22 5.84 -5.10
C ILE A 328 18.08 5.55 -6.09
N GLU A 329 18.42 4.94 -7.23
CA GLU A 329 17.50 4.76 -8.34
C GLU A 329 16.51 3.61 -8.15
N GLN A 330 17.05 2.45 -7.77
CA GLN A 330 16.30 1.22 -7.55
C GLN A 330 16.18 1.02 -6.05
N THR A 331 15.14 1.58 -5.45
CA THR A 331 14.93 1.49 -4.00
C THR A 331 13.93 0.40 -3.68
N ARG A 332 14.34 -0.54 -2.84
CA ARG A 332 13.42 -1.29 -2.00
C ARG A 332 13.28 -0.54 -0.68
N HIS A 333 12.05 -0.44 -0.17
CA HIS A 333 11.77 0.15 1.12
C HIS A 333 11.65 -0.99 2.13
N ASN A 334 12.66 -1.17 2.97
CA ASN A 334 12.65 -2.16 4.03
C ASN A 334 12.78 -1.45 5.37
N GLU A 335 12.16 -2.01 6.40
CA GLU A 335 12.17 -1.42 7.72
C GLU A 335 12.29 -2.49 8.80
N ILE A 336 12.88 -2.14 9.94
CA ILE A 336 13.07 -3.04 11.09
C ILE A 336 12.21 -2.57 12.25
N GLN A 337 11.38 -3.46 12.78
CA GLN A 337 10.64 -3.21 14.02
C GLN A 337 11.61 -3.20 15.20
N LEU A 338 11.56 -2.16 16.02
CA LEU A 338 12.32 -2.05 17.26
C LEU A 338 11.40 -1.99 18.48
N LEU A 339 11.90 -2.49 19.59
CA LEU A 339 11.33 -2.32 20.93
C LEU A 339 12.48 -2.09 21.92
N GLY A 340 12.35 -1.11 22.80
CA GLY A 340 13.35 -0.82 23.82
C GLY A 340 12.76 -0.25 25.10
N ASN A 341 13.56 -0.21 26.16
CA ASN A 341 13.16 0.37 27.45
C ASN A 341 13.98 1.60 27.86
N GLY A 342 14.85 2.09 26.98
CA GLY A 342 15.82 3.15 27.23
C GLY A 342 17.24 2.66 27.52
N GLU A 343 17.42 1.38 27.87
CA GLU A 343 18.74 0.76 28.12
C GLU A 343 19.03 -0.38 27.15
N TRP A 344 18.06 -1.26 26.94
CA TRP A 344 18.13 -2.32 25.93
C TRP A 344 17.22 -2.00 24.74
N CYS A 345 17.59 -2.52 23.58
CA CYS A 345 16.80 -2.55 22.37
C CYS A 345 16.81 -3.97 21.77
N VAL A 346 15.70 -4.39 21.18
CA VAL A 346 15.56 -5.63 20.42
C VAL A 346 14.89 -5.34 19.08
N SER A 347 15.27 -6.07 18.03
CA SER A 347 14.60 -6.05 16.73
C SER A 347 13.61 -7.19 16.58
N LEU A 348 12.53 -6.99 15.80
CA LEU A 348 11.49 -7.98 15.51
C LEU A 348 11.34 -8.24 14.00
N GLY A 349 12.46 -8.56 13.34
CA GLY A 349 12.48 -8.77 11.89
C GLY A 349 12.33 -7.49 11.09
N GLY A 350 12.40 -7.66 9.78
CA GLY A 350 12.09 -6.63 8.82
C GLY A 350 10.71 -6.77 8.19
N ARG A 351 10.27 -5.71 7.54
CA ARG A 351 9.12 -5.68 6.63
C ARG A 351 9.56 -5.06 5.30
N ASP A 352 9.16 -5.66 4.19
CA ASP A 352 9.32 -5.11 2.84
C ASP A 352 8.04 -4.36 2.51
N CYS A 353 8.15 -3.03 2.40
CA CYS A 353 7.06 -2.11 2.11
C CYS A 353 7.25 -1.45 0.73
N SER A 354 8.00 -2.10 -0.16
CA SER A 354 8.35 -1.54 -1.47
C SER A 354 7.14 -1.38 -2.40
N LEU A 355 6.04 -2.11 -2.17
CA LEU A 355 4.81 -1.98 -2.94
C LEU A 355 4.00 -0.80 -2.41
N GLN A 356 4.30 0.37 -2.98
CA GLN A 356 3.71 1.65 -2.61
C GLN A 356 3.33 2.49 -3.82
N MET A 357 2.42 3.45 -3.62
CA MET A 357 2.03 4.44 -4.63
C MET A 357 2.01 5.83 -4.01
N HIS A 358 2.72 6.79 -4.62
CA HIS A 358 2.87 8.15 -4.07
C HIS A 358 3.33 8.15 -2.60
N GLU A 359 4.25 7.23 -2.26
CA GLU A 359 4.75 7.01 -0.89
C GLU A 359 3.70 6.55 0.12
N GLN A 360 2.56 6.04 -0.35
CA GLN A 360 1.59 5.31 0.46
C GLN A 360 1.82 3.82 0.29
N LYS A 361 2.18 3.14 1.38
CA LYS A 361 2.36 1.68 1.42
C LYS A 361 1.02 0.99 1.17
N LEU A 362 1.03 -0.09 0.38
CA LEU A 362 -0.17 -0.81 -0.06
C LEU A 362 -0.17 -2.27 0.40
N LEU A 363 0.95 -2.96 0.22
CA LEU A 363 1.16 -4.36 0.59
C LEU A 363 2.50 -4.50 1.31
N GLU A 364 2.45 -5.01 2.54
CA GLU A 364 3.61 -5.13 3.43
C GLU A 364 3.86 -6.60 3.76
N ILE A 365 5.09 -7.05 3.52
CA ILE A 365 5.47 -8.46 3.64
C ILE A 365 6.58 -8.63 4.67
N SER A 366 6.46 -9.62 5.55
CA SER A 366 7.51 -9.92 6.51
C SER A 366 8.82 -10.35 5.83
N VAL A 367 9.94 -9.91 6.38
CA VAL A 367 11.30 -10.35 6.02
C VAL A 367 12.03 -10.76 7.28
N THR A 368 12.13 -12.06 7.53
CA THR A 368 12.78 -12.62 8.72
C THR A 368 14.00 -13.45 8.35
N GLN A 369 14.94 -13.59 9.29
CA GLN A 369 16.15 -14.38 9.04
C GLN A 369 15.79 -15.86 8.83
N GLU A 370 14.80 -16.34 9.58
CA GLU A 370 14.27 -17.70 9.58
C GLU A 370 13.58 -18.03 8.26
N SER A 371 12.73 -17.12 7.77
CA SER A 371 12.03 -17.28 6.48
C SER A 371 12.99 -17.27 5.30
N LEU A 372 13.99 -16.38 5.31
CA LEU A 372 15.02 -16.35 4.27
C LEU A 372 15.89 -17.62 4.31
N ALA A 373 16.27 -18.10 5.50
CA ALA A 373 17.02 -19.36 5.63
C ALA A 373 16.23 -20.56 5.08
N LEU A 374 14.93 -20.63 5.39
CA LEU A 374 14.03 -21.66 4.84
C LEU A 374 13.92 -21.56 3.31
N ALA A 375 13.77 -20.35 2.77
CA ALA A 375 13.70 -20.13 1.33
C ALA A 375 15.01 -20.53 0.62
N ILE A 376 16.16 -20.21 1.21
CA ILE A 376 17.49 -20.62 0.70
C ILE A 376 17.60 -22.14 0.62
N ASP A 377 17.19 -22.87 1.67
CA ASP A 377 17.21 -24.33 1.69
C ASP A 377 16.29 -24.92 0.61
N LYS A 378 15.07 -24.40 0.45
CA LYS A 378 14.14 -24.80 -0.62
C LYS A 378 14.74 -24.55 -2.01
N ALA A 379 15.34 -23.39 -2.23
CA ALA A 379 15.98 -23.04 -3.50
C ALA A 379 17.21 -23.93 -3.81
N LYS A 380 18.02 -24.26 -2.79
CA LYS A 380 19.16 -25.19 -2.91
C LYS A 380 18.70 -26.58 -3.32
N LYS A 381 17.67 -27.13 -2.64
CA LYS A 381 17.08 -28.43 -2.95
C LYS A 381 16.51 -28.49 -4.38
N ALA A 382 15.97 -27.38 -4.87
CA ALA A 382 15.45 -27.27 -6.23
C ALA A 382 16.50 -26.90 -7.30
N GLY A 383 17.77 -26.72 -6.92
CA GLY A 383 18.84 -26.40 -7.88
C GLY A 383 18.83 -24.97 -8.45
N ARG A 384 18.07 -24.03 -7.86
CA ARG A 384 17.90 -22.66 -8.37
C ARG A 384 19.04 -21.74 -7.90
N LYS A 385 20.20 -21.83 -8.54
CA LYS A 385 21.44 -21.17 -8.10
C LYS A 385 21.37 -19.63 -8.02
N ALA A 386 20.69 -18.98 -8.97
CA ALA A 386 20.54 -17.52 -8.98
C ALA A 386 19.68 -17.05 -7.80
N GLU A 387 18.54 -17.69 -7.58
CA GLU A 387 17.66 -17.46 -6.43
C GLU A 387 18.40 -17.65 -5.10
N VAL A 388 19.20 -18.71 -4.96
CA VAL A 388 20.02 -18.94 -3.75
C VAL A 388 20.95 -17.75 -3.48
N LYS A 389 21.68 -17.28 -4.50
CA LYS A 389 22.59 -16.13 -4.35
C LYS A 389 21.83 -14.86 -3.96
N ALA A 390 20.68 -14.63 -4.58
CA ALA A 390 19.84 -13.47 -4.30
C ALA A 390 19.30 -13.48 -2.86
N LEU A 391 18.86 -14.63 -2.36
CA LEU A 391 18.34 -14.80 -0.99
C LEU A 391 19.45 -14.74 0.06
N GLU A 392 20.64 -15.31 -0.22
CA GLU A 392 21.81 -15.22 0.67
C GLU A 392 22.29 -13.77 0.83
N SER A 393 22.22 -12.97 -0.25
CA SER A 393 22.47 -11.53 -0.19
C SER A 393 21.47 -10.81 0.72
N ASP A 394 20.17 -11.06 0.53
CA ASP A 394 19.12 -10.45 1.36
C ASP A 394 19.24 -10.85 2.82
N LEU A 395 19.59 -12.11 3.12
CA LEU A 395 19.81 -12.56 4.50
C LEU A 395 20.99 -11.84 5.16
N LYS A 396 22.08 -11.61 4.42
CA LYS A 396 23.23 -10.85 4.90
C LYS A 396 22.86 -9.39 5.17
N VAL A 397 22.12 -8.77 4.27
CA VAL A 397 21.64 -7.38 4.43
C VAL A 397 20.72 -7.27 5.63
N LEU A 398 19.73 -8.17 5.77
CA LEU A 398 18.79 -8.17 6.89
C LEU A 398 19.51 -8.31 8.24
N LYS A 399 20.45 -9.25 8.36
CA LYS A 399 21.24 -9.42 9.60
C LYS A 399 21.93 -8.12 10.00
N ARG A 400 22.57 -7.47 9.04
CA ARG A 400 23.25 -6.19 9.28
C ARG A 400 22.26 -5.09 9.66
N MET A 401 21.11 -5.00 8.99
CA MET A 401 20.06 -4.03 9.32
C MET A 401 19.54 -4.22 10.75
N GLU A 402 19.28 -5.47 11.18
CA GLU A 402 18.81 -5.76 12.54
C GLU A 402 19.87 -5.44 13.61
N GLU A 403 21.14 -5.74 13.35
CA GLU A 403 22.25 -5.41 14.26
C GLU A 403 22.43 -3.89 14.39
N ASP A 404 22.48 -3.19 13.26
CA ASP A 404 22.75 -1.75 13.20
C ASP A 404 21.56 -0.94 13.75
N SER A 405 20.32 -1.34 13.46
CA SER A 405 19.12 -0.72 14.04
C SER A 405 19.02 -0.92 15.56
N THR A 406 19.46 -2.08 16.08
CA THR A 406 19.51 -2.31 17.53
C THR A 406 20.57 -1.42 18.20
N LYS A 407 21.76 -1.29 17.59
CA LYS A 407 22.82 -0.37 18.08
C LYS A 407 22.33 1.08 18.08
N PHE A 408 21.68 1.49 17.00
CA PHE A 408 21.06 2.81 16.90
C PHE A 408 20.04 3.04 18.02
N GLY A 409 19.11 2.09 18.22
CA GLY A 409 18.08 2.17 19.25
C GLY A 409 18.66 2.30 20.66
N VAL A 410 19.75 1.59 20.98
CA VAL A 410 20.45 1.76 22.27
C VAL A 410 21.07 3.15 22.39
N ALA A 411 21.67 3.68 21.32
CA ALA A 411 22.34 4.97 21.35
C ALA A 411 21.40 6.16 21.56
N VAL A 412 20.19 6.11 20.99
CA VAL A 412 19.14 7.12 21.19
C VAL A 412 18.29 6.88 22.44
N GLY A 413 18.60 5.85 23.24
CA GLY A 413 17.81 5.48 24.41
C GLY A 413 16.35 5.16 24.07
N LEU A 414 16.13 4.40 22.99
CA LEU A 414 14.80 4.00 22.52
C LEU A 414 14.04 3.25 23.61
N ASP A 415 12.81 3.69 23.89
CA ASP A 415 12.11 3.33 25.12
C ASP A 415 10.64 2.93 24.96
N SER A 416 10.24 2.62 23.72
CA SER A 416 8.96 2.00 23.38
C SER A 416 9.06 1.33 22.01
N ALA A 417 7.94 1.12 21.31
CA ALA A 417 7.95 0.64 19.93
C ALA A 417 8.28 1.78 18.94
N SER A 418 9.23 1.51 18.05
CA SER A 418 9.60 2.40 16.94
C SER A 418 9.99 1.58 15.71
N THR A 419 10.06 2.19 14.54
CA THR A 419 10.51 1.50 13.32
C THR A 419 11.68 2.20 12.67
N PHE A 420 12.72 1.43 12.34
CA PHE A 420 13.93 1.88 11.66
C PHE A 420 13.82 1.64 10.15
N GLU A 421 13.66 2.71 9.36
CA GLU A 421 13.44 2.61 7.91
C GLU A 421 14.73 2.72 7.11
N CYS A 422 14.81 1.94 6.02
CA CYS A 422 15.96 1.81 5.17
C CYS A 422 15.58 1.75 3.69
N ILE A 423 16.46 2.28 2.85
CA ILE A 423 16.52 1.92 1.43
C ILE A 423 17.47 0.74 1.28
N VAL A 424 17.04 -0.29 0.56
CA VAL A 424 17.90 -1.40 0.14
C VAL A 424 18.13 -1.30 -1.38
N ASP A 425 19.40 -1.38 -1.77
CA ASP A 425 19.85 -1.43 -3.16
C ASP A 425 20.88 -2.54 -3.29
N ARG A 426 20.50 -3.62 -3.98
CA ARG A 426 21.30 -4.84 -4.16
C ARG A 426 21.79 -5.44 -2.83
N ASP A 427 23.09 -5.35 -2.57
CA ASP A 427 23.77 -5.91 -1.40
C ASP A 427 24.06 -4.85 -0.31
N ARG A 428 23.47 -3.66 -0.43
CA ARG A 428 23.65 -2.53 0.47
C ARG A 428 22.32 -2.04 1.00
N TYR A 429 22.37 -1.44 2.19
CA TYR A 429 21.25 -0.67 2.73
C TYR A 429 21.74 0.68 3.24
N TYR A 430 20.81 1.63 3.31
CA TYR A 430 21.02 2.98 3.77
C TYR A 430 19.86 3.36 4.69
N PHE A 431 20.19 3.75 5.93
CA PHE A 431 19.24 4.30 6.88
C PHE A 431 18.60 5.58 6.35
N MET A 432 17.29 5.67 6.50
CA MET A 432 16.50 6.85 6.12
C MET A 432 16.09 7.67 7.33
N GLU A 433 15.33 7.06 8.23
CA GLU A 433 14.70 7.70 9.38
C GLU A 433 14.21 6.65 10.39
N VAL A 434 13.87 7.11 11.60
CA VAL A 434 13.14 6.32 12.59
C VAL A 434 11.76 6.93 12.79
N ASN A 435 10.74 6.08 12.65
CA ASN A 435 9.39 6.43 13.08
C ASN A 435 9.29 6.15 14.58
N THR A 436 9.18 7.18 15.40
CA THR A 436 9.15 7.09 16.88
C THR A 436 7.73 6.78 17.39
N ARG A 437 7.10 5.80 16.77
CA ARG A 437 5.78 5.26 17.11
C ARG A 437 5.61 3.84 16.57
N ILE A 438 4.53 3.19 16.98
CA ILE A 438 4.02 2.00 16.29
C ILE A 438 3.61 2.37 14.85
N GLN A 439 3.73 1.42 13.93
CA GLN A 439 3.32 1.59 12.52
C GLN A 439 2.06 0.79 12.21
N VAL A 440 1.43 1.06 11.07
CA VAL A 440 0.18 0.39 10.66
C VAL A 440 0.42 -1.12 10.52
N GLU A 441 1.49 -1.46 9.82
CA GLU A 441 1.95 -2.80 9.44
C GLU A 441 2.64 -3.58 10.56
N HIS A 442 2.58 -3.09 11.81
CA HIS A 442 3.25 -3.72 12.96
C HIS A 442 2.74 -5.15 13.22
N ARG A 443 1.49 -5.42 12.86
CA ARG A 443 0.84 -6.74 12.94
C ARG A 443 1.58 -7.80 12.12
N VAL A 444 2.21 -7.44 11.01
CA VAL A 444 3.07 -8.36 10.24
C VAL A 444 4.24 -8.88 11.09
N SER A 445 4.83 -8.02 11.93
CA SER A 445 5.87 -8.41 12.86
C SER A 445 5.33 -9.24 14.03
N GLU A 446 4.14 -8.92 14.56
CA GLU A 446 3.46 -9.70 15.59
C GLU A 446 3.17 -11.13 15.13
N LEU A 447 2.78 -11.32 13.86
CA LEU A 447 2.57 -12.66 13.30
C LEU A 447 3.88 -13.46 13.22
N CYS A 448 5.01 -12.80 13.00
CA CYS A 448 6.29 -13.50 12.88
C CYS A 448 6.93 -13.81 14.23
N TYR A 449 6.70 -12.97 15.24
CA TYR A 449 7.42 -13.06 16.51
C TYR A 449 6.56 -12.77 17.74
N SER A 450 6.94 -13.41 18.84
CA SER A 450 6.51 -13.07 20.19
C SER A 450 7.71 -12.69 21.04
N LEU A 451 7.46 -12.04 22.17
CA LEU A 451 8.46 -11.58 23.12
C LEU A 451 8.31 -12.36 24.43
N LYS A 452 9.35 -13.09 24.82
CA LYS A 452 9.40 -13.83 26.09
C LYS A 452 10.17 -13.03 27.13
N PHE A 453 9.47 -12.54 28.15
CA PHE A 453 10.07 -11.89 29.31
C PHE A 453 10.29 -12.92 30.42
N THR A 454 11.55 -13.13 30.79
CA THR A 454 11.94 -14.17 31.76
C THR A 454 12.43 -13.55 33.06
N ASN A 455 12.04 -14.14 34.19
CA ASN A 455 12.50 -13.73 35.51
C ASN A 455 14.02 -13.92 35.60
N PRO A 456 14.80 -12.87 35.90
CA PRO A 456 16.26 -12.99 36.04
C PRO A 456 16.70 -13.98 37.14
N LYS A 457 15.82 -14.30 38.09
CA LYS A 457 16.08 -15.23 39.20
C LYS A 457 15.61 -16.66 38.93
N ASP A 458 14.72 -16.88 37.96
CA ASP A 458 14.18 -18.20 37.62
C ASP A 458 13.84 -18.28 36.13
N LYS A 459 14.54 -19.12 35.37
CA LYS A 459 14.34 -19.25 33.92
C LYS A 459 13.02 -19.92 33.53
N ASN A 460 12.37 -20.62 34.46
CA ASN A 460 11.07 -21.26 34.22
C ASN A 460 9.89 -20.33 34.51
N ASP A 461 10.15 -19.16 35.10
CA ASP A 461 9.16 -18.16 35.42
C ASP A 461 9.21 -17.04 34.36
N PHE A 462 8.21 -17.01 33.48
CA PHE A 462 8.17 -16.10 32.34
C PHE A 462 6.73 -15.78 31.91
N PHE A 463 6.59 -14.74 31.10
CA PHE A 463 5.36 -14.48 30.35
C PHE A 463 5.70 -14.13 28.90
N ILE A 464 4.73 -14.35 28.00
CA ILE A 464 4.87 -14.13 26.56
C ILE A 464 3.92 -13.01 26.16
N VAL A 465 4.46 -12.04 25.44
CA VAL A 465 3.74 -10.93 24.84
C VAL A 465 3.73 -11.11 23.33
N GLU A 466 2.55 -11.06 22.73
CA GLU A 466 2.36 -11.21 21.28
C GLU A 466 1.90 -9.93 20.60
N SER A 467 1.50 -8.92 21.38
CA SER A 467 1.09 -7.60 20.88
C SER A 467 2.11 -6.52 21.25
N LEU A 468 2.42 -5.65 20.29
CA LEU A 468 3.22 -4.46 20.52
C LEU A 468 2.48 -3.42 21.36
N VAL A 469 1.15 -3.30 21.23
CA VAL A 469 0.36 -2.44 22.12
C VAL A 469 0.46 -2.90 23.57
N GLU A 470 0.40 -4.22 23.81
CA GLU A 470 0.63 -4.81 25.14
C GLU A 470 2.06 -4.52 25.65
N ALA A 471 3.07 -4.71 24.79
CA ALA A 471 4.47 -4.41 25.12
C ALA A 471 4.68 -2.92 25.45
N MET A 472 4.04 -2.01 24.72
CA MET A 472 4.10 -0.56 24.96
C MET A 472 3.47 -0.19 26.30
N ALA A 473 2.32 -0.79 26.68
CA ALA A 473 1.69 -0.56 27.97
C ALA A 473 2.57 -1.07 29.14
N LEU A 474 3.16 -2.27 29.00
CA LEU A 474 4.10 -2.82 29.96
C LEU A 474 5.34 -1.93 30.13
N LEU A 475 5.88 -1.38 29.03
CA LEU A 475 7.01 -0.46 29.07
C LEU A 475 6.65 0.87 29.71
N ALA A 476 5.48 1.43 29.39
CA ALA A 476 5.00 2.67 30.02
C ALA A 476 4.89 2.53 31.54
N ARG A 477 4.41 1.38 32.03
CA ARG A 477 4.22 1.13 33.47
C ARG A 477 5.49 0.66 34.19
N HIS A 478 6.24 -0.26 33.60
CA HIS A 478 7.29 -1.04 34.28
C HIS A 478 8.69 -0.85 33.69
N LYS A 479 8.88 0.10 32.77
CA LYS A 479 10.11 0.47 32.05
C LYS A 479 11.43 -0.10 32.58
N LYS A 480 11.85 0.36 33.77
CA LYS A 480 13.16 0.02 34.39
C LYS A 480 13.21 -1.40 34.95
N ARG A 481 12.08 -1.98 35.31
CA ARG A 481 11.96 -3.33 35.88
C ARG A 481 11.84 -4.41 34.81
N LEU A 482 11.40 -4.05 33.61
CA LEU A 482 11.12 -5.01 32.54
C LEU A 482 12.46 -5.54 31.97
N PRO A 483 12.74 -6.85 32.07
CA PRO A 483 13.97 -7.42 31.54
C PRO A 483 13.99 -7.39 30.01
N LYS A 484 15.18 -7.46 29.41
CA LYS A 484 15.31 -7.62 27.96
C LYS A 484 14.62 -8.93 27.53
N PRO A 485 13.65 -8.89 26.61
CA PRO A 485 12.95 -10.09 26.17
C PRO A 485 13.81 -10.92 25.21
N GLU A 486 13.51 -12.22 25.15
CA GLU A 486 13.92 -13.10 24.07
C GLU A 486 12.88 -13.04 22.94
N ARG A 487 13.31 -12.82 21.69
CA ARG A 487 12.44 -12.90 20.52
C ARG A 487 12.22 -14.37 20.16
N ILE A 488 10.96 -14.80 20.07
CA ILE A 488 10.56 -16.17 19.72
C ILE A 488 9.80 -16.17 18.40
N ALA A 489 10.23 -16.98 17.43
CA ALA A 489 9.52 -17.13 16.16
C ALA A 489 8.13 -17.79 16.36
N ARG A 490 7.12 -17.29 15.63
CA ARG A 490 5.74 -17.78 15.64
C ARG A 490 5.36 -18.42 14.31
N PHE A 491 5.23 -17.61 13.25
CA PHE A 491 4.93 -18.06 11.89
C PHE A 491 6.07 -17.69 10.94
N GLY A 492 6.21 -18.45 9.85
CA GLY A 492 7.29 -18.27 8.88
C GLY A 492 7.14 -17.04 7.99
N ALA A 493 5.93 -16.52 7.80
CA ALA A 493 5.69 -15.25 7.13
C ALA A 493 4.35 -14.61 7.53
N GLY A 494 4.30 -13.29 7.47
CA GLY A 494 3.09 -12.47 7.53
C GLY A 494 2.96 -11.58 6.29
N ALA A 495 1.73 -11.29 5.89
CA ALA A 495 1.40 -10.35 4.83
C ALA A 495 0.21 -9.49 5.26
N GLU A 496 0.26 -8.20 4.95
CA GLU A 496 -0.81 -7.23 5.17
C GLU A 496 -1.15 -6.53 3.85
N ALA A 497 -2.44 -6.42 3.55
CA ALA A 497 -2.96 -5.58 2.47
C ALA A 497 -3.83 -4.47 3.04
N ARG A 498 -3.53 -3.21 2.68
CA ARG A 498 -4.31 -2.04 3.08
C ARG A 498 -5.51 -1.85 2.16
N LEU A 499 -6.70 -2.22 2.64
CA LEU A 499 -7.96 -1.97 1.93
C LEU A 499 -8.33 -0.50 2.08
N ASN A 500 -8.20 0.25 0.98
CA ASN A 500 -8.43 1.69 0.94
C ASN A 500 -9.60 2.06 0.02
N ALA A 501 -10.24 3.19 0.34
CA ALA A 501 -11.20 3.88 -0.52
C ALA A 501 -10.50 4.59 -1.69
N THR A 502 -10.23 3.84 -2.76
CA THR A 502 -9.63 4.35 -4.00
C THR A 502 -10.30 3.72 -5.22
N ASP A 503 -10.18 4.36 -6.38
CA ASP A 503 -10.67 3.80 -7.64
C ASP A 503 -9.71 2.73 -8.23
N CYS A 504 -10.06 2.18 -9.39
CA CYS A 504 -9.28 1.15 -10.08
C CYS A 504 -7.89 1.62 -10.55
N SER A 505 -7.61 2.92 -10.55
CA SER A 505 -6.28 3.50 -10.82
C SER A 505 -5.53 3.85 -9.53
N LEU A 506 -6.08 3.48 -8.37
CA LEU A 506 -5.63 3.86 -7.03
C LEU A 506 -5.66 5.38 -6.77
N SER A 507 -6.48 6.12 -7.51
CA SER A 507 -6.72 7.53 -7.16
C SER A 507 -7.65 7.62 -5.93
N PRO A 508 -7.46 8.62 -5.05
CA PRO A 508 -8.29 8.79 -3.87
C PRO A 508 -9.79 8.85 -4.20
N HIS A 509 -10.60 8.12 -3.44
CA HIS A 509 -12.07 8.15 -3.51
C HIS A 509 -12.65 8.56 -2.16
N ALA A 510 -13.81 9.22 -2.15
CA ALA A 510 -14.49 9.62 -0.92
C ALA A 510 -15.10 8.44 -0.13
N GLY A 511 -14.83 7.19 -0.53
CA GLY A 511 -15.25 5.94 0.13
C GLY A 511 -16.74 5.58 0.10
N GLY A 512 -17.66 6.54 -0.01
CA GLY A 512 -19.08 6.27 -0.19
C GLY A 512 -19.74 5.57 1.01
N MET A 513 -20.78 4.78 0.75
CA MET A 513 -21.56 4.09 1.78
C MET A 513 -21.40 2.57 1.68
N ILE A 514 -20.83 1.93 2.69
CA ILE A 514 -20.80 0.48 2.83
C ILE A 514 -22.15 0.01 3.39
N ARG A 515 -22.79 -0.93 2.68
CA ARG A 515 -24.11 -1.51 3.05
C ARG A 515 -24.04 -3.01 3.35
N TYR A 516 -22.95 -3.66 2.96
CA TYR A 516 -22.70 -5.06 3.18
C TYR A 516 -21.20 -5.32 3.13
N TRP A 517 -20.75 -6.21 4.00
CA TRP A 517 -19.42 -6.82 3.98
C TRP A 517 -19.59 -8.32 4.27
N SER A 518 -18.97 -9.19 3.46
CA SER A 518 -18.89 -10.62 3.77
C SER A 518 -18.31 -10.89 5.17
N LYS A 519 -18.76 -11.98 5.79
CA LYS A 519 -18.21 -12.44 7.06
C LYS A 519 -16.74 -12.87 6.89
N PRO A 520 -15.88 -12.69 7.91
CA PRO A 520 -14.52 -13.22 7.85
C PRO A 520 -14.51 -14.74 7.67
N ILE A 521 -13.51 -15.24 6.94
CA ILE A 521 -13.24 -16.68 6.83
C ILE A 521 -12.23 -17.14 7.89
N GLU A 522 -12.04 -18.45 8.02
CA GLU A 522 -11.08 -19.00 8.99
C GLU A 522 -9.65 -18.50 8.72
N GLY A 523 -9.02 -18.00 9.79
CA GLY A 523 -7.67 -17.44 9.75
C GLY A 523 -7.56 -16.06 9.08
N GLU A 524 -8.67 -15.45 8.66
CA GLU A 524 -8.69 -14.05 8.22
C GLU A 524 -8.56 -13.12 9.43
N ILE A 525 -7.50 -12.31 9.43
CA ILE A 525 -7.39 -11.17 10.35
C ILE A 525 -7.90 -9.94 9.60
N ARG A 526 -8.85 -9.25 10.20
CA ARG A 526 -9.50 -8.07 9.64
C ARG A 526 -9.53 -6.96 10.68
N ASP A 527 -8.59 -6.03 10.59
CA ASP A 527 -8.56 -4.85 11.45
C ASP A 527 -9.31 -3.71 10.76
N ASP A 528 -10.64 -3.64 10.94
CA ASP A 528 -11.58 -2.74 10.24
C ASP A 528 -12.27 -1.72 11.14
N GLN A 529 -11.69 -1.40 12.30
CA GLN A 529 -12.26 -0.43 13.25
C GLN A 529 -13.65 -0.83 13.80
N GLY A 530 -14.12 -2.06 13.57
CA GLY A 530 -15.47 -2.49 13.94
C GLY A 530 -16.55 -2.20 12.89
N ILE A 531 -16.17 -1.87 11.64
CA ILE A 531 -17.13 -1.63 10.54
C ILE A 531 -17.99 -2.87 10.27
N SER A 532 -17.39 -4.07 10.23
CA SER A 532 -18.08 -5.32 9.90
C SER A 532 -18.94 -5.90 11.03
N LEU A 533 -18.90 -5.30 12.22
CA LEU A 533 -19.76 -5.70 13.33
C LEU A 533 -21.22 -5.46 12.98
N VAL A 534 -22.01 -6.53 13.11
CA VAL A 534 -23.46 -6.47 12.98
C VAL A 534 -24.09 -5.93 14.25
N ASN A 535 -25.29 -5.35 14.13
CA ASN A 535 -26.05 -4.97 15.30
C ASN A 535 -26.43 -6.24 16.09
N PRO A 536 -26.11 -6.33 17.40
CA PRO A 536 -26.28 -7.56 18.17
C PRO A 536 -27.76 -7.96 18.36
N ASP A 537 -28.69 -7.00 18.34
CA ASP A 537 -30.12 -7.26 18.55
C ASP A 537 -30.83 -7.76 17.27
N THR A 538 -30.42 -7.24 16.11
CA THR A 538 -31.08 -7.50 14.82
C THR A 538 -30.30 -8.46 13.92
N GLY A 539 -29.00 -8.66 14.18
CA GLY A 539 -28.09 -9.39 13.30
C GLY A 539 -27.84 -8.71 11.95
N MET A 540 -28.30 -7.46 11.77
CA MET A 540 -28.17 -6.72 10.51
C MET A 540 -26.85 -5.94 10.44
N PHE A 541 -26.29 -5.85 9.24
CA PHE A 541 -25.13 -4.99 8.98
C PHE A 541 -25.49 -3.51 9.20
N MET A 542 -24.67 -2.81 9.98
CA MET A 542 -24.84 -1.38 10.21
C MET A 542 -24.17 -0.60 9.09
N ARG A 543 -24.99 0.10 8.30
CA ARG A 543 -24.51 0.93 7.19
C ARG A 543 -23.47 1.93 7.70
N TYR A 544 -22.36 2.05 6.98
CA TYR A 544 -21.26 2.91 7.38
C TYR A 544 -20.83 3.79 6.21
N LYS A 545 -20.80 5.10 6.44
CA LYS A 545 -20.29 6.08 5.51
C LYS A 545 -18.81 6.28 5.79
N VAL A 546 -17.98 5.93 4.81
CA VAL A 546 -16.55 6.28 4.86
C VAL A 546 -16.47 7.79 4.64
N ALA A 547 -16.25 8.56 5.70
CA ALA A 547 -16.15 10.01 5.59
C ALA A 547 -14.77 10.37 5.03
N GLY A 548 -14.70 11.06 3.89
CA GLY A 548 -13.45 11.58 3.29
C GLY A 548 -12.75 12.69 4.10
N ALA A 549 -13.05 12.76 5.40
CA ALA A 549 -12.45 13.70 6.35
C ALA A 549 -11.08 13.24 6.87
N TYR A 550 -10.78 11.94 6.80
CA TYR A 550 -9.53 11.31 7.25
C TYR A 550 -8.94 10.37 6.20
N ASP A 551 -7.97 9.53 6.57
CA ASP A 551 -7.35 8.57 5.66
C ASP A 551 -8.37 7.64 4.97
N SER A 552 -7.98 7.07 3.82
CA SER A 552 -8.85 6.22 3.01
C SER A 552 -8.89 4.78 3.52
N ASN A 553 -8.14 4.47 4.59
CA ASN A 553 -8.04 3.13 5.13
C ASN A 553 -9.40 2.66 5.68
N ILE A 554 -9.92 1.60 5.08
CA ILE A 554 -11.15 0.92 5.50
C ILE A 554 -10.79 -0.22 6.46
N ALA A 555 -9.79 -1.02 6.09
CA ALA A 555 -9.27 -2.10 6.93
C ALA A 555 -7.87 -2.52 6.54
N LEU A 556 -7.24 -3.25 7.47
CA LEU A 556 -6.05 -4.05 7.20
C LEU A 556 -6.50 -5.51 7.10
N LEU A 557 -6.14 -6.17 6.00
CA LEU A 557 -6.39 -7.60 5.79
C LEU A 557 -5.07 -8.34 5.92
N LEU A 558 -4.96 -9.21 6.93
CA LEU A 558 -3.71 -9.88 7.24
C LEU A 558 -3.83 -11.39 7.21
N THR A 559 -2.72 -12.03 6.84
CA THR A 559 -2.57 -13.47 6.83
C THR A 559 -1.19 -13.90 7.28
N LYS A 560 -1.11 -15.14 7.75
CA LYS A 560 0.13 -15.82 8.10
C LYS A 560 0.37 -17.04 7.20
N GLY A 561 1.59 -17.57 7.20
CA GLY A 561 1.91 -18.86 6.62
C GLY A 561 3.17 -19.47 7.24
N GLU A 562 3.39 -20.77 7.04
CA GLU A 562 4.65 -21.42 7.39
C GLU A 562 5.80 -20.96 6.47
N ASP A 563 5.46 -20.41 5.30
CA ASP A 563 6.35 -19.64 4.45
C ASP A 563 5.59 -18.52 3.71
N ARG A 564 6.34 -17.72 2.93
CA ARG A 564 5.77 -16.60 2.16
C ARG A 564 4.74 -17.04 1.12
N LEU A 565 4.91 -18.21 0.50
CA LEU A 565 3.99 -18.71 -0.52
C LEU A 565 2.64 -19.08 0.10
N GLU A 566 2.65 -19.74 1.25
CA GLU A 566 1.43 -20.06 1.99
C GLU A 566 0.70 -18.78 2.46
N SER A 567 1.44 -17.80 2.99
CA SER A 567 0.84 -16.51 3.38
C SER A 567 0.17 -15.80 2.20
N TYR A 568 0.83 -15.72 1.04
CA TYR A 568 0.23 -15.14 -0.18
C TYR A 568 -1.00 -15.93 -0.66
N ARG A 569 -0.99 -17.27 -0.59
CA ARG A 569 -2.15 -18.10 -0.94
C ARG A 569 -3.33 -17.84 -0.01
N HIS A 570 -3.07 -17.68 1.27
CA HIS A 570 -4.11 -17.33 2.24
C HIS A 570 -4.63 -15.92 1.99
N LEU A 571 -3.74 -14.94 1.72
CA LEU A 571 -4.14 -13.58 1.40
C LEU A 571 -5.00 -13.52 0.13
N SER A 572 -4.62 -14.27 -0.92
CA SER A 572 -5.43 -14.42 -2.13
C SER A 572 -6.82 -14.97 -1.79
N ARG A 573 -6.91 -15.99 -0.94
CA ARG A 573 -8.20 -16.55 -0.49
C ARG A 573 -9.04 -15.51 0.27
N VAL A 574 -8.45 -14.77 1.20
CA VAL A 574 -9.13 -13.71 1.96
C VAL A 574 -9.66 -12.64 1.02
N LEU A 575 -8.82 -12.12 0.13
CA LEU A 575 -9.20 -11.09 -0.84
C LEU A 575 -10.30 -11.59 -1.79
N GLY A 576 -10.18 -12.81 -2.33
CA GLY A 576 -11.19 -13.40 -3.21
C GLY A 576 -12.53 -13.71 -2.53
N LYS A 577 -12.54 -13.97 -1.21
CA LYS A 577 -13.78 -14.17 -0.42
C LYS A 577 -14.33 -12.88 0.19
N THR A 578 -13.57 -11.79 0.11
CA THR A 578 -14.02 -10.48 0.57
C THR A 578 -15.01 -9.88 -0.43
N THR A 579 -16.16 -9.42 0.05
CA THR A 579 -17.16 -8.76 -0.79
C THR A 579 -17.74 -7.58 -0.04
N LEU A 580 -17.44 -6.37 -0.52
CA LEU A 580 -18.06 -5.14 -0.03
C LEU A 580 -19.06 -4.63 -1.07
N ARG A 581 -20.25 -4.22 -0.62
CA ARG A 581 -21.27 -3.62 -1.50
C ARG A 581 -21.77 -2.33 -0.89
N GLY A 582 -21.99 -1.35 -1.76
CA GLY A 582 -22.26 0.01 -1.32
C GLY A 582 -22.82 0.91 -2.40
N THR A 583 -23.10 2.15 -2.02
CA THR A 583 -23.43 3.23 -2.96
C THR A 583 -22.23 4.15 -3.08
N ASP A 584 -21.81 4.45 -4.31
CA ASP A 584 -20.60 5.24 -4.60
C ASP A 584 -19.36 4.72 -3.86
N LEU A 585 -19.27 3.39 -3.72
CA LEU A 585 -18.16 2.71 -3.06
C LEU A 585 -17.15 2.29 -4.13
N ALA A 586 -15.91 2.74 -3.97
CA ALA A 586 -14.77 2.29 -4.74
C ALA A 586 -13.66 1.90 -3.77
N THR A 587 -13.05 0.73 -3.99
CA THR A 587 -11.97 0.20 -3.16
C THR A 587 -10.86 -0.39 -4.01
N ASN A 588 -9.65 -0.50 -3.48
CA ASN A 588 -8.53 -1.22 -4.11
C ASN A 588 -8.56 -2.74 -3.91
N LEU A 589 -9.71 -3.35 -3.58
CA LEU A 589 -9.82 -4.79 -3.32
C LEU A 589 -9.38 -5.63 -4.54
N GLU A 590 -9.93 -5.32 -5.71
CA GLU A 590 -9.62 -6.04 -6.95
C GLU A 590 -8.17 -5.82 -7.39
N PHE A 591 -7.61 -4.63 -7.15
CA PHE A 591 -6.19 -4.35 -7.35
C PHE A 591 -5.33 -5.29 -6.51
N HIS A 592 -5.61 -5.39 -5.20
CA HIS A 592 -4.86 -6.27 -4.30
C HIS A 592 -5.00 -7.73 -4.71
N TYR A 593 -6.22 -8.18 -5.04
CA TYR A 593 -6.43 -9.55 -5.48
C TYR A 593 -5.66 -9.87 -6.77
N GLY A 594 -5.71 -8.97 -7.76
CA GLY A 594 -4.92 -9.08 -8.98
C GLY A 594 -3.42 -9.11 -8.72
N LEU A 595 -2.91 -8.20 -7.89
CA LEU A 595 -1.49 -8.07 -7.55
C LEU A 595 -0.95 -9.30 -6.79
N VAL A 596 -1.67 -9.78 -5.77
CA VAL A 596 -1.27 -10.96 -4.99
C VAL A 596 -1.22 -12.19 -5.89
N ASN A 597 -2.23 -12.39 -6.75
CA ASN A 597 -2.22 -13.50 -7.71
C ASN A 597 -1.17 -13.32 -8.81
N TRP A 598 -0.84 -12.08 -9.18
CA TRP A 598 0.28 -11.82 -10.08
C TRP A 598 1.59 -12.35 -9.52
N PHE A 599 1.90 -12.09 -8.24
CA PHE A 599 3.08 -12.64 -7.58
C PHE A 599 3.01 -14.17 -7.39
N LEU A 600 1.83 -14.73 -7.09
CA LEU A 600 1.64 -16.19 -6.99
C LEU A 600 1.95 -16.93 -8.29
N GLY A 601 1.59 -16.34 -9.44
CA GLY A 601 1.89 -16.89 -10.76
C GLY A 601 3.34 -16.73 -11.22
N GLN A 602 4.14 -15.94 -10.51
CA GLN A 602 5.55 -15.68 -10.82
C GLN A 602 6.44 -16.27 -9.71
N ASN A 603 6.85 -15.44 -8.75
CA ASN A 603 7.57 -15.85 -7.57
C ASN A 603 7.31 -14.87 -6.43
N VAL A 604 6.79 -15.35 -5.29
CA VAL A 604 6.49 -14.52 -4.12
C VAL A 604 7.74 -14.00 -3.39
N MET A 605 8.92 -14.53 -3.72
CA MET A 605 10.20 -14.02 -3.22
C MET A 605 10.74 -12.86 -4.07
N ALA A 606 9.98 -12.37 -5.05
CA ALA A 606 10.34 -11.22 -5.86
C ALA A 606 10.77 -10.00 -5.03
N LYS A 607 11.63 -9.19 -5.64
CA LYS A 607 12.24 -7.98 -5.06
C LYS A 607 11.69 -6.72 -5.76
N PRO A 608 10.39 -6.38 -5.58
CA PRO A 608 9.83 -5.20 -6.23
C PRO A 608 10.50 -3.95 -5.67
N THR A 609 10.68 -2.94 -6.52
CA THR A 609 11.12 -1.61 -6.07
C THR A 609 9.92 -0.71 -5.83
N THR A 610 10.14 0.44 -5.19
CA THR A 610 9.13 1.50 -4.99
C THR A 610 8.53 2.06 -6.29
N ARG A 611 9.12 1.71 -7.45
CA ARG A 611 8.63 2.08 -8.78
C ARG A 611 7.72 1.04 -9.42
N PHE A 612 7.39 -0.06 -8.74
CA PHE A 612 6.64 -1.19 -9.31
C PHE A 612 5.20 -0.84 -9.70
N VAL A 613 4.47 -0.15 -8.83
CA VAL A 613 2.99 -0.05 -8.91
C VAL A 613 2.53 0.72 -10.16
N VAL A 614 3.19 1.82 -10.51
CA VAL A 614 2.77 2.66 -11.65
C VAL A 614 2.93 1.93 -13.01
N PRO A 615 4.07 1.30 -13.33
CA PRO A 615 4.19 0.41 -14.48
C PRO A 615 3.20 -0.75 -14.47
N TYR A 616 2.96 -1.36 -13.31
CA TYR A 616 1.96 -2.43 -13.18
C TYR A 616 0.55 -1.93 -13.55
N LEU A 617 0.12 -0.78 -13.02
CA LEU A 617 -1.15 -0.16 -13.39
C LEU A 617 -1.21 0.22 -14.88
N THR A 618 -0.09 0.65 -15.47
CA THR A 618 0.00 0.93 -16.92
C THR A 618 -0.27 -0.33 -17.73
N LEU A 619 0.35 -1.44 -17.36
CA LEU A 619 0.12 -2.74 -18.01
C LEU A 619 -1.33 -3.20 -17.85
N VAL A 620 -1.91 -3.07 -16.65
CA VAL A 620 -3.32 -3.38 -16.38
C VAL A 620 -4.25 -2.48 -17.22
N GLY A 621 -3.91 -1.21 -17.41
CA GLY A 621 -4.64 -0.32 -18.30
C GLY A 621 -4.57 -0.74 -19.77
N GLN A 622 -3.42 -1.26 -20.24
CA GLN A 622 -3.29 -1.80 -21.59
C GLN A 622 -4.13 -3.08 -21.76
N LEU A 623 -4.16 -3.95 -20.76
CA LEU A 623 -5.07 -5.10 -20.71
C LEU A 623 -6.53 -4.63 -20.83
N LYS A 624 -6.93 -3.60 -20.08
CA LYS A 624 -8.29 -3.05 -20.17
C LYS A 624 -8.60 -2.49 -21.56
N GLU A 625 -7.68 -1.73 -22.13
CA GLU A 625 -7.82 -1.16 -23.48
C GLU A 625 -8.03 -2.26 -24.53
N GLU A 626 -7.25 -3.33 -24.47
CA GLU A 626 -7.36 -4.42 -25.42
C GLU A 626 -8.60 -5.30 -25.15
N ALA A 627 -8.91 -5.59 -23.88
CA ALA A 627 -10.10 -6.35 -23.48
C ALA A 627 -11.40 -5.66 -23.90
N ASN A 628 -11.45 -4.32 -23.83
CA ASN A 628 -12.61 -3.54 -24.27
C ASN A 628 -12.95 -3.72 -25.77
N LYS A 629 -12.03 -4.26 -26.57
CA LYS A 629 -12.21 -4.50 -28.01
C LYS A 629 -12.82 -5.87 -28.32
N ILE A 630 -13.04 -6.70 -27.30
CA ILE A 630 -13.56 -8.07 -27.44
C ILE A 630 -15.06 -8.12 -27.13
N ASP A 631 -15.81 -8.87 -27.94
CA ASP A 631 -17.23 -9.18 -27.73
C ASP A 631 -17.38 -10.70 -27.66
N THR A 632 -17.56 -11.23 -26.45
CA THR A 632 -17.67 -12.67 -26.17
C THR A 632 -18.91 -13.31 -26.79
N VAL A 633 -20.02 -12.57 -26.89
CA VAL A 633 -21.26 -13.05 -27.51
C VAL A 633 -21.04 -13.22 -29.01
N SER A 634 -20.48 -12.21 -29.66
CA SER A 634 -20.08 -12.28 -31.07
C SER A 634 -19.08 -13.40 -31.30
N ALA A 635 -18.09 -13.55 -30.39
CA ALA A 635 -17.08 -14.59 -30.48
C ALA A 635 -17.71 -16.00 -30.48
N PHE A 636 -18.63 -16.24 -29.54
CA PHE A 636 -19.34 -17.51 -29.42
C PHE A 636 -20.17 -17.85 -30.67
N PHE A 637 -20.94 -16.91 -31.21
CA PHE A 637 -21.73 -17.15 -32.42
C PHE A 637 -20.88 -17.38 -33.67
N GLN A 638 -19.77 -16.66 -33.81
CA GLN A 638 -18.85 -16.87 -34.94
C GLN A 638 -18.15 -18.24 -34.85
N MET A 639 -17.74 -18.65 -33.65
CA MET A 639 -17.21 -20.00 -33.41
C MET A 639 -18.23 -21.08 -33.75
N LYS A 640 -19.49 -20.92 -33.34
CA LYS A 640 -20.58 -21.85 -33.69
C LYS A 640 -20.74 -22.02 -35.21
N LYS A 641 -20.62 -20.92 -35.97
CA LYS A 641 -20.61 -20.95 -37.44
C LYS A 641 -19.39 -21.69 -38.00
N ALA A 642 -18.21 -21.50 -37.41
CA ALA A 642 -16.99 -22.20 -37.83
C ALA A 642 -17.10 -23.72 -37.60
N TYR A 643 -17.62 -24.14 -36.45
CA TYR A 643 -17.87 -25.55 -36.14
C TYR A 643 -18.92 -26.16 -37.07
N ALA A 644 -20.01 -25.45 -37.37
CA ALA A 644 -21.01 -25.91 -38.33
C ALA A 644 -20.38 -26.17 -39.71
N LYS A 645 -19.49 -25.29 -40.18
CA LYS A 645 -18.73 -25.49 -41.43
C LYS A 645 -17.81 -26.71 -41.35
N ARG A 646 -17.07 -26.88 -40.24
CA ARG A 646 -16.19 -28.05 -40.04
C ARG A 646 -16.95 -29.36 -40.07
N MET A 647 -18.09 -29.44 -39.39
CA MET A 647 -18.94 -30.64 -39.38
C MET A 647 -19.51 -30.94 -40.76
N ALA A 648 -19.93 -29.93 -41.52
CA ALA A 648 -20.41 -30.11 -42.89
C ALA A 648 -19.32 -30.64 -43.86
N VAL A 649 -18.05 -30.30 -43.62
CA VAL A 649 -16.91 -30.81 -44.41
C VAL A 649 -16.51 -32.22 -43.98
N GLN A 650 -16.50 -32.49 -42.67
CA GLN A 650 -16.06 -33.77 -42.13
C GLN A 650 -17.11 -34.87 -42.31
N PHE A 651 -18.39 -34.51 -42.27
CA PHE A 651 -19.54 -35.42 -42.39
C PHE A 651 -20.52 -34.89 -43.47
N PRO A 652 -20.12 -34.90 -44.76
CA PRO A 652 -20.92 -34.30 -45.83
C PRO A 652 -22.29 -34.98 -46.01
N ASP A 653 -22.39 -36.27 -45.66
CA ASP A 653 -23.61 -37.07 -45.80
C ASP A 653 -24.46 -37.13 -44.50
N ASP A 654 -24.03 -36.48 -43.41
CA ASP A 654 -24.77 -36.43 -42.14
C ASP A 654 -25.05 -34.98 -41.69
N PRO A 655 -26.18 -34.40 -42.15
CA PRO A 655 -26.63 -33.08 -41.69
C PRO A 655 -26.92 -33.01 -40.18
N ALA A 656 -27.13 -34.14 -39.49
CA ALA A 656 -27.42 -34.17 -38.06
C ALA A 656 -26.15 -33.90 -37.23
N ALA A 657 -24.95 -34.20 -37.73
CA ALA A 657 -23.68 -33.93 -37.07
C ALA A 657 -23.49 -32.44 -36.74
N GLY A 658 -23.80 -31.56 -37.71
CA GLY A 658 -23.73 -30.10 -37.49
C GLY A 658 -24.74 -29.61 -36.44
N LYS A 659 -25.94 -30.19 -36.41
CA LYS A 659 -26.97 -29.87 -35.41
C LYS A 659 -26.56 -30.35 -34.01
N ALA A 660 -25.99 -31.55 -33.90
CA ALA A 660 -25.48 -32.09 -32.64
C ALA A 660 -24.35 -31.21 -32.08
N MET A 661 -23.37 -30.83 -32.91
CA MET A 661 -22.29 -29.93 -32.51
C MET A 661 -22.81 -28.55 -32.06
N SER A 662 -23.78 -27.99 -32.79
CA SER A 662 -24.46 -26.76 -32.38
C SER A 662 -25.09 -26.87 -30.99
N GLN A 663 -25.77 -27.99 -30.69
CA GLN A 663 -26.39 -28.22 -29.38
C GLN A 663 -25.36 -28.40 -28.26
N ILE A 664 -24.22 -29.03 -28.55
CA ILE A 664 -23.09 -29.15 -27.62
C ILE A 664 -22.56 -27.77 -27.25
N LEU A 665 -22.33 -26.91 -28.24
CA LEU A 665 -21.84 -25.55 -28.02
C LEU A 665 -22.87 -24.71 -27.22
N ASP A 666 -24.16 -24.80 -27.56
CA ASP A 666 -25.22 -24.08 -26.84
C ASP A 666 -25.25 -24.41 -25.34
N ARG A 667 -24.94 -25.65 -24.96
CA ARG A 667 -24.82 -26.07 -23.54
C ARG A 667 -23.62 -25.49 -22.80
N LYS A 668 -22.63 -24.96 -23.52
CA LYS A 668 -21.38 -24.41 -22.95
C LYS A 668 -21.30 -22.89 -23.00
N GLY A 669 -22.23 -22.23 -23.71
CA GLY A 669 -22.18 -20.79 -23.92
C GLY A 669 -21.95 -20.03 -22.62
N THR A 670 -22.83 -20.21 -21.64
CA THR A 670 -22.74 -19.53 -20.34
C THR A 670 -21.64 -20.08 -19.45
N LEU A 671 -21.39 -21.39 -19.51
CA LEU A 671 -20.27 -22.03 -18.81
C LEU A 671 -18.93 -21.35 -19.14
N VAL A 672 -18.72 -20.94 -20.40
CA VAL A 672 -17.46 -20.32 -20.87
C VAL A 672 -17.52 -18.79 -20.85
N THR A 673 -18.56 -18.16 -21.40
CA THR A 673 -18.55 -16.70 -21.59
C THR A 673 -18.73 -15.92 -20.30
N ARG A 674 -19.48 -16.42 -19.30
CA ARG A 674 -19.70 -15.70 -18.03
C ARG A 674 -18.40 -15.43 -17.26
N PRO A 675 -17.52 -16.43 -17.02
CA PRO A 675 -16.24 -16.15 -16.35
C PRO A 675 -15.32 -15.30 -17.23
N MET A 676 -15.31 -15.50 -18.56
CA MET A 676 -14.57 -14.64 -19.48
C MET A 676 -15.02 -13.17 -19.39
N ASP A 677 -16.33 -12.90 -19.36
CA ASP A 677 -16.87 -11.55 -19.25
C ASP A 677 -16.44 -10.88 -17.95
N LYS A 678 -16.43 -11.60 -16.83
CA LYS A 678 -15.92 -11.07 -15.55
C LYS A 678 -14.45 -10.67 -15.64
N LEU A 679 -13.61 -11.53 -16.22
CA LEU A 679 -12.19 -11.22 -16.42
C LEU A 679 -11.99 -10.04 -17.37
N LEU A 680 -12.69 -9.98 -18.51
CA LEU A 680 -12.56 -8.88 -19.48
C LEU A 680 -13.09 -7.55 -18.91
N ASN A 681 -14.07 -7.60 -18.01
CA ASN A 681 -14.63 -6.41 -17.37
C ASN A 681 -13.70 -5.84 -16.28
N ASP A 682 -12.98 -6.67 -15.54
CA ASP A 682 -12.05 -6.23 -14.50
C ASP A 682 -10.59 -6.56 -14.85
N PRO A 683 -9.78 -5.55 -15.21
CA PRO A 683 -8.43 -5.78 -15.69
C PRO A 683 -7.47 -6.23 -14.59
N HIS A 684 -7.74 -5.93 -13.31
CA HIS A 684 -6.93 -6.42 -12.19
C HIS A 684 -7.16 -7.92 -12.00
N LEU A 685 -8.43 -8.37 -12.06
CA LEU A 685 -8.76 -9.79 -12.06
C LEU A 685 -8.10 -10.51 -13.23
N LEU A 686 -8.14 -9.93 -14.44
CA LEU A 686 -7.50 -10.51 -15.62
C LEU A 686 -5.98 -10.62 -15.44
N SER A 687 -5.31 -9.59 -14.91
CA SER A 687 -3.86 -9.61 -14.66
C SER A 687 -3.45 -10.76 -13.72
N GLY A 688 -4.14 -10.91 -12.58
CA GLY A 688 -3.88 -12.00 -11.64
C GLY A 688 -4.15 -13.38 -12.27
N TRP A 689 -5.27 -13.51 -12.98
CA TRP A 689 -5.65 -14.76 -13.65
C TRP A 689 -4.65 -15.18 -14.74
N LEU A 690 -4.20 -14.23 -15.56
CA LEU A 690 -3.19 -14.47 -16.59
C LEU A 690 -1.87 -14.96 -15.98
N SER A 691 -1.44 -14.35 -14.88
CA SER A 691 -0.20 -14.73 -14.22
C SER A 691 -0.25 -16.17 -13.69
N ILE A 692 -1.30 -16.54 -12.94
CA ILE A 692 -1.41 -17.90 -12.37
C ILE A 692 -1.63 -18.99 -13.42
N ASN A 693 -2.12 -18.63 -14.61
CA ASN A 693 -2.33 -19.56 -15.71
C ASN A 693 -1.19 -19.62 -16.73
N ARG A 694 -0.07 -18.91 -16.49
CA ARG A 694 1.05 -18.80 -17.45
C ARG A 694 1.62 -20.16 -17.90
N SER A 695 1.63 -21.15 -17.01
CA SER A 695 2.14 -22.50 -17.29
C SER A 695 1.13 -23.42 -17.99
N ASN A 696 -0.15 -23.03 -18.03
CA ASN A 696 -1.23 -23.90 -18.50
C ASN A 696 -1.36 -23.93 -20.02
N PHE A 697 -0.62 -23.08 -20.74
CA PHE A 697 -0.65 -22.99 -22.19
C PHE A 697 0.69 -22.49 -22.76
N SER A 698 0.84 -22.63 -24.07
CA SER A 698 1.85 -21.95 -24.88
C SER A 698 1.23 -21.40 -26.15
N ILE A 699 1.88 -20.41 -26.77
CA ILE A 699 1.48 -19.89 -28.09
C ILE A 699 2.52 -20.36 -29.11
N VAL A 700 2.11 -21.22 -30.04
CA VAL A 700 2.96 -21.73 -31.12
C VAL A 700 2.38 -21.26 -32.44
N LYS A 701 3.14 -20.44 -33.18
CA LYS A 701 2.70 -19.85 -34.47
C LYS A 701 1.33 -19.13 -34.36
N HIS A 702 1.16 -18.32 -33.31
CA HIS A 702 -0.08 -17.61 -32.96
C HIS A 702 -1.29 -18.50 -32.59
N LYS A 703 -1.10 -19.80 -32.40
CA LYS A 703 -2.15 -20.71 -31.90
C LYS A 703 -1.90 -21.08 -30.44
N VAL A 704 -2.97 -21.12 -29.65
CA VAL A 704 -2.93 -21.55 -28.25
C VAL A 704 -2.84 -23.07 -28.19
N VAL A 705 -1.86 -23.58 -27.46
CA VAL A 705 -1.67 -25.00 -27.14
C VAL A 705 -1.84 -25.18 -25.64
N TRP A 706 -2.81 -25.99 -25.24
CA TRP A 706 -3.10 -26.26 -23.83
C TRP A 706 -2.14 -27.32 -23.28
N HIS A 707 -1.50 -27.02 -22.15
CA HIS A 707 -0.70 -27.98 -21.39
C HIS A 707 -1.54 -28.61 -20.28
N ASP A 708 -2.47 -27.85 -19.71
CA ASP A 708 -3.47 -28.38 -18.79
C ASP A 708 -4.85 -28.49 -19.44
N ASN A 709 -5.70 -29.32 -18.85
CA ASN A 709 -7.04 -29.54 -19.32
C ASN A 709 -7.87 -28.24 -19.19
N PRO A 710 -8.46 -27.72 -20.27
CA PRO A 710 -9.26 -26.50 -20.22
C PRO A 710 -10.46 -26.59 -19.26
N PHE A 711 -10.98 -27.79 -18.95
CA PHE A 711 -12.00 -27.95 -17.90
C PHE A 711 -11.47 -27.70 -16.49
N VAL A 712 -10.23 -28.11 -16.19
CA VAL A 712 -9.58 -27.83 -14.91
C VAL A 712 -9.34 -26.34 -14.77
N ILE A 713 -8.79 -25.72 -15.82
CA ILE A 713 -8.60 -24.26 -15.89
C ILE A 713 -9.93 -23.53 -15.68
N LEU A 714 -11.01 -24.01 -16.30
CA LEU A 714 -12.32 -23.40 -16.16
C LEU A 714 -12.88 -23.54 -14.73
N ALA A 715 -12.73 -24.71 -14.11
CA ALA A 715 -13.11 -24.91 -12.71
C ALA A 715 -12.33 -23.97 -11.78
N ASP A 716 -11.01 -23.91 -11.94
CA ASP A 716 -10.13 -23.01 -11.18
C ASP A 716 -10.49 -21.54 -11.44
N THR A 717 -10.95 -21.20 -12.64
CA THR A 717 -11.43 -19.86 -12.98
C THR A 717 -12.70 -19.50 -12.23
N TYR A 718 -13.65 -20.43 -12.11
CA TYR A 718 -14.86 -20.21 -11.29
C TYR A 718 -14.49 -20.04 -9.81
N ASP A 719 -13.53 -20.81 -9.30
CA ASP A 719 -13.05 -20.66 -7.92
C ASP A 719 -12.33 -19.32 -7.71
N TYR A 720 -11.46 -18.92 -8.65
CA TYR A 720 -10.75 -17.63 -8.67
C TYR A 720 -11.73 -16.45 -8.68
N LEU A 721 -12.81 -16.53 -9.46
CA LEU A 721 -13.83 -15.48 -9.52
C LEU A 721 -14.81 -15.50 -8.33
N ASN A 722 -14.59 -16.39 -7.35
CA ASN A 722 -15.50 -16.65 -6.23
C ASN A 722 -16.93 -16.99 -6.68
N MET A 723 -17.02 -17.79 -7.75
CA MET A 723 -18.25 -18.24 -8.39
C MET A 723 -18.46 -19.76 -8.28
N ALA A 724 -17.73 -20.44 -7.40
CA ALA A 724 -17.91 -21.86 -7.11
C ALA A 724 -19.38 -22.19 -6.81
N TYR A 725 -19.83 -23.38 -7.16
CA TYR A 725 -21.24 -23.76 -6.97
C TYR A 725 -21.62 -23.77 -5.49
N ASP A 726 -22.65 -23.00 -5.14
CA ASP A 726 -23.32 -23.06 -3.84
C ASP A 726 -24.84 -22.98 -4.05
N SER A 727 -25.53 -24.06 -3.71
CA SER A 727 -27.00 -24.18 -3.78
C SER A 727 -27.77 -23.12 -2.99
N LYS A 728 -27.12 -22.45 -2.01
CA LYS A 728 -27.71 -21.43 -1.16
C LYS A 728 -27.36 -20.01 -1.60
N ALA A 729 -26.38 -19.84 -2.47
CA ALA A 729 -25.97 -18.54 -2.97
C ALA A 729 -26.90 -18.07 -4.10
N PRO A 730 -27.06 -16.74 -4.31
CA PRO A 730 -27.79 -16.23 -5.46
C PRO A 730 -27.17 -16.71 -6.79
N ALA A 731 -27.99 -17.17 -7.72
CA ALA A 731 -27.52 -17.68 -9.04
C ALA A 731 -26.72 -16.64 -9.87
N ALA A 732 -26.85 -15.35 -9.55
CA ALA A 732 -26.05 -14.29 -10.16
C ALA A 732 -24.58 -14.29 -9.69
N GLU A 733 -24.31 -14.83 -8.49
CA GLU A 733 -23.00 -14.81 -7.83
C GLU A 733 -22.21 -16.11 -8.06
N VAL A 734 -22.86 -17.21 -8.44
CA VAL A 734 -22.23 -18.53 -8.64
C VAL A 734 -22.46 -19.11 -10.04
N ILE A 735 -21.69 -20.14 -10.38
CA ILE A 735 -21.94 -21.00 -11.54
C ILE A 735 -23.36 -21.58 -11.46
N TRP A 736 -24.05 -21.63 -12.60
CA TRP A 736 -25.39 -22.18 -12.65
C TRP A 736 -25.38 -23.70 -12.50
N ASP A 737 -26.48 -24.25 -12.03
CA ASP A 737 -26.64 -25.68 -11.75
C ASP A 737 -26.32 -26.58 -12.96
N HIS A 738 -26.86 -26.26 -14.13
CA HIS A 738 -26.63 -26.99 -15.37
C HIS A 738 -25.21 -26.81 -15.91
N ASP A 739 -24.63 -25.62 -15.78
CA ASP A 739 -23.23 -25.34 -16.14
C ASP A 739 -22.28 -26.13 -15.23
N ASN A 740 -22.56 -26.18 -13.93
CA ASN A 740 -21.81 -26.97 -12.96
C ASN A 740 -21.95 -28.48 -13.22
N ASP A 741 -23.14 -28.99 -13.49
CA ASP A 741 -23.32 -30.41 -13.85
C ASP A 741 -22.49 -30.78 -15.09
N LEU A 742 -22.44 -29.92 -16.10
CA LEU A 742 -21.59 -30.11 -17.28
C LEU A 742 -20.09 -30.05 -16.93
N LEU A 743 -19.67 -29.07 -16.13
CA LEU A 743 -18.30 -28.91 -15.66
C LEU A 743 -17.83 -30.17 -14.91
N GLN A 744 -18.62 -30.64 -13.94
CA GLN A 744 -18.31 -31.82 -13.13
C GLN A 744 -18.26 -33.11 -13.95
N LYS A 745 -19.14 -33.26 -14.96
CA LYS A 745 -19.09 -34.39 -15.90
C LYS A 745 -17.79 -34.39 -16.71
N GLY A 746 -17.39 -33.23 -17.23
CA GLY A 746 -16.12 -33.07 -17.95
C GLY A 746 -14.90 -33.36 -17.07
N LEU A 747 -14.86 -32.80 -15.85
CA LEU A 747 -13.80 -33.06 -14.87
C LEU A 747 -13.69 -34.56 -14.55
N ARG A 748 -14.81 -35.24 -14.33
CA ARG A 748 -14.82 -36.69 -14.07
C ARG A 748 -14.34 -37.50 -15.27
N PHE A 749 -14.78 -37.14 -16.47
CA PHE A 749 -14.36 -37.80 -17.72
C PHE A 749 -12.84 -37.76 -17.86
N TYR A 750 -12.25 -36.56 -17.78
CA TYR A 750 -10.80 -36.39 -17.92
C TYR A 750 -10.01 -36.95 -16.74
N GLY A 751 -10.50 -36.80 -15.51
CA GLY A 751 -9.86 -37.39 -14.33
C GLY A 751 -9.75 -38.91 -14.42
N THR A 752 -10.82 -39.57 -14.91
CA THR A 752 -10.83 -41.04 -15.11
C THR A 752 -9.80 -41.46 -16.17
N LEU A 753 -9.68 -40.70 -17.27
CA LEU A 753 -8.70 -41.00 -18.32
C LEU A 753 -7.27 -40.75 -17.84
N SER A 754 -7.00 -39.64 -17.16
CA SER A 754 -5.69 -39.34 -16.61
C SER A 754 -5.24 -40.41 -15.62
N GLU A 755 -6.12 -40.89 -14.74
CA GLU A 755 -5.83 -41.99 -13.83
C GLU A 755 -5.52 -43.29 -14.60
N ARG A 756 -6.36 -43.64 -15.59
CA ARG A 756 -6.17 -44.84 -16.42
C ARG A 756 -4.84 -44.85 -17.16
N PHE A 757 -4.42 -43.70 -17.68
CA PHE A 757 -3.18 -43.54 -18.43
C PHE A 757 -1.98 -43.14 -17.57
N LYS A 758 -2.17 -42.98 -16.24
CA LYS A 758 -1.14 -42.55 -15.28
C LYS A 758 -0.48 -41.22 -15.67
N LEU A 759 -1.29 -40.28 -16.14
CA LEU A 759 -0.86 -38.94 -16.53
C LEU A 759 -0.88 -38.01 -15.31
N GLY A 760 0.14 -37.16 -15.21
CA GLY A 760 0.28 -36.12 -14.20
C GLY A 760 -0.48 -34.84 -14.54
N MET A 761 -0.35 -33.86 -13.65
CA MET A 761 -0.81 -32.48 -13.86
C MET A 761 -0.02 -31.85 -15.02
N HIS A 762 -0.71 -31.07 -15.87
CA HIS A 762 -0.14 -30.45 -17.08
C HIS A 762 0.36 -31.43 -18.18
N GLU A 763 -0.16 -32.66 -18.23
CA GLU A 763 0.10 -33.62 -19.30
C GLU A 763 -1.12 -33.78 -20.24
N PHE A 764 -1.92 -32.73 -20.39
CA PHE A 764 -3.11 -32.77 -21.24
C PHE A 764 -2.76 -32.95 -22.72
N ASP A 765 -1.65 -32.38 -23.17
CA ASP A 765 -1.11 -32.59 -24.52
C ASP A 765 -0.85 -34.08 -24.83
N LYS A 766 -0.31 -34.81 -23.84
CA LYS A 766 -0.11 -36.27 -23.94
C LYS A 766 -1.44 -37.01 -23.99
N LEU A 767 -2.42 -36.59 -23.18
CA LEU A 767 -3.76 -37.17 -23.22
C LEU A 767 -4.43 -36.95 -24.58
N SER A 768 -4.44 -35.72 -25.10
CA SER A 768 -5.01 -35.39 -26.41
C SER A 768 -4.29 -36.17 -27.52
N ALA A 769 -2.97 -36.35 -27.45
CA ALA A 769 -2.21 -37.17 -28.40
C ALA A 769 -2.59 -38.66 -28.34
N LEU A 770 -2.93 -39.20 -27.17
CA LEU A 770 -3.44 -40.56 -27.02
C LEU A 770 -4.84 -40.69 -27.64
N LEU A 771 -5.72 -39.72 -27.37
CA LEU A 771 -7.11 -39.70 -27.84
C LEU A 771 -7.22 -39.43 -29.35
N ALA A 772 -6.20 -38.86 -29.97
CA ALA A 772 -6.12 -38.68 -31.42
C ALA A 772 -5.93 -40.01 -32.20
N LYS A 773 -5.52 -41.10 -31.55
CA LYS A 773 -5.24 -42.39 -32.21
C LYS A 773 -6.52 -43.15 -32.56
N ASP A 774 -6.57 -43.71 -33.77
CA ASP A 774 -7.73 -44.50 -34.21
C ASP A 774 -7.87 -45.85 -33.50
N LYS A 775 -6.75 -46.48 -33.11
CA LYS A 775 -6.77 -47.77 -32.42
C LYS A 775 -7.00 -47.58 -30.92
N PRO A 776 -7.78 -48.46 -30.27
CA PRO A 776 -8.00 -48.42 -28.82
C PRO A 776 -6.69 -48.38 -28.03
N GLN A 777 -6.63 -47.48 -27.06
CA GLN A 777 -5.51 -47.38 -26.11
C GLN A 777 -5.99 -47.85 -24.72
N GLY A 778 -5.06 -48.15 -23.82
CA GLY A 778 -5.41 -48.35 -22.40
C GLY A 778 -6.33 -49.54 -22.09
N GLY A 779 -6.48 -50.49 -23.02
CA GLY A 779 -7.29 -51.70 -22.83
C GLY A 779 -8.81 -51.50 -22.96
N PHE A 780 -9.26 -50.43 -23.62
CA PHE A 780 -10.67 -50.24 -23.98
C PHE A 780 -11.07 -51.08 -25.19
N SER A 781 -12.35 -51.44 -25.29
CA SER A 781 -12.94 -52.00 -26.52
C SER A 781 -12.97 -50.96 -27.64
N VAL A 782 -13.25 -51.41 -28.88
CA VAL A 782 -13.37 -50.51 -30.03
C VAL A 782 -14.54 -49.54 -29.84
N GLU A 783 -15.68 -50.06 -29.38
CA GLU A 783 -16.90 -49.31 -29.15
C GLU A 783 -16.71 -48.27 -28.04
N GLU A 784 -16.09 -48.64 -26.92
CA GLU A 784 -15.76 -47.69 -25.84
C GLU A 784 -14.78 -46.63 -26.31
N TRP A 785 -13.79 -47.01 -27.13
CA TRP A 785 -12.80 -46.08 -27.64
C TRP A 785 -13.41 -45.00 -28.54
N ASP A 786 -14.33 -45.38 -29.43
CA ASP A 786 -15.05 -44.44 -30.29
C ASP A 786 -15.94 -43.49 -29.50
N LEU A 787 -16.60 -44.00 -28.43
CA LEU A 787 -17.36 -43.16 -27.50
C LEU A 787 -16.47 -42.19 -26.72
N ILE A 788 -15.31 -42.63 -26.26
CA ILE A 788 -14.33 -41.79 -25.56
C ILE A 788 -13.83 -40.68 -26.49
N ARG A 789 -13.44 -41.01 -27.72
CA ARG A 789 -12.97 -40.03 -28.72
C ARG A 789 -14.05 -39.03 -29.07
N SER A 790 -15.26 -39.48 -29.31
CA SER A 790 -16.40 -38.60 -29.62
C SER A 790 -16.75 -37.69 -28.44
N SER A 791 -16.70 -38.22 -27.21
CA SER A 791 -16.91 -37.43 -25.98
C SER A 791 -15.82 -36.38 -25.80
N HIS A 792 -14.55 -36.73 -26.05
CA HIS A 792 -13.42 -35.80 -26.00
C HIS A 792 -13.61 -34.64 -26.98
N VAL A 793 -13.94 -34.91 -28.25
CA VAL A 793 -14.23 -33.87 -29.25
C VAL A 793 -15.40 -32.99 -28.79
N GLY A 794 -16.46 -33.60 -28.26
CA GLY A 794 -17.60 -32.89 -27.71
C GLY A 794 -17.24 -32.02 -26.49
N TYR A 795 -16.33 -32.47 -25.62
CA TYR A 795 -15.87 -31.70 -24.46
C TYR A 795 -14.86 -30.60 -24.83
N GLU A 796 -13.97 -30.79 -25.79
CA GLU A 796 -13.06 -29.72 -26.22
C GLU A 796 -13.78 -28.61 -26.98
N ALA A 797 -14.80 -28.95 -27.78
CA ALA A 797 -15.47 -27.99 -28.63
C ALA A 797 -15.99 -26.77 -27.86
N GLY A 798 -15.48 -25.59 -28.20
CA GLY A 798 -15.90 -24.31 -27.63
C GLY A 798 -14.98 -23.76 -26.55
N LEU A 799 -14.08 -24.56 -25.99
CA LEU A 799 -13.15 -24.11 -24.94
C LEU A 799 -12.00 -23.28 -25.50
N GLU A 800 -11.77 -23.32 -26.81
CA GLU A 800 -10.74 -22.53 -27.46
C GLU A 800 -10.95 -21.03 -27.24
N LEU A 801 -12.19 -20.57 -27.00
CA LEU A 801 -12.49 -19.17 -26.68
C LEU A 801 -11.64 -18.63 -25.51
N LEU A 802 -11.31 -19.46 -24.52
CA LEU A 802 -10.44 -19.06 -23.42
C LEU A 802 -9.05 -18.61 -23.91
N GLY A 803 -8.60 -19.16 -25.04
CA GLY A 803 -7.37 -18.77 -25.73
C GLY A 803 -7.31 -17.29 -26.11
N MET A 804 -8.46 -16.64 -26.31
CA MET A 804 -8.51 -15.20 -26.58
C MET A 804 -7.94 -14.36 -25.42
N LEU A 805 -8.12 -14.81 -24.17
CA LEU A 805 -7.58 -14.10 -22.99
C LEU A 805 -6.05 -14.05 -23.03
N PHE A 806 -5.40 -15.14 -23.46
CA PHE A 806 -3.95 -15.20 -23.61
C PHE A 806 -3.44 -14.41 -24.81
N LEU A 807 -4.20 -14.37 -25.90
CA LEU A 807 -3.86 -13.51 -27.04
C LEU A 807 -3.94 -12.02 -26.67
N ILE A 808 -4.83 -11.62 -25.75
CA ILE A 808 -4.85 -10.25 -25.22
C ILE A 808 -3.53 -9.97 -24.51
N ALA A 809 -3.08 -10.89 -23.65
CA ALA A 809 -1.81 -10.79 -22.94
C ALA A 809 -0.62 -10.68 -23.90
N GLU A 810 -0.59 -11.48 -24.96
CA GLU A 810 0.44 -11.43 -26.01
C GLU A 810 0.44 -10.07 -26.74
N ASN A 811 -0.74 -9.57 -27.12
CA ASN A 811 -0.87 -8.32 -27.87
C ASN A 811 -0.43 -7.09 -27.07
N VAL A 812 -0.51 -7.14 -25.74
CA VAL A 812 -0.01 -6.06 -24.85
C VAL A 812 1.37 -6.36 -24.27
N LYS A 813 2.02 -7.46 -24.68
CA LYS A 813 3.32 -7.91 -24.16
C LYS A 813 3.34 -8.09 -22.63
N PHE A 814 2.24 -8.62 -22.08
CA PHE A 814 2.09 -8.84 -20.65
C PHE A 814 3.22 -9.67 -20.03
N TRP A 815 3.71 -10.67 -20.78
CA TRP A 815 4.73 -11.61 -20.33
C TRP A 815 6.13 -11.02 -20.17
N ASP A 816 6.38 -9.83 -20.73
CA ASP A 816 7.65 -9.10 -20.63
C ASP A 816 7.82 -8.46 -19.24
N PHE A 817 6.72 -8.20 -18.53
CA PHE A 817 6.74 -7.84 -17.11
C PHE A 817 6.79 -9.13 -16.29
N LYS A 818 7.94 -9.43 -15.70
CA LYS A 818 8.18 -10.73 -15.05
C LYS A 818 9.20 -10.64 -13.91
N VAL A 819 9.25 -11.70 -13.11
CA VAL A 819 10.29 -11.91 -12.09
C VAL A 819 11.36 -12.80 -12.70
N GLU A 820 12.63 -12.38 -12.61
CA GLU A 820 13.77 -13.15 -13.12
C GLU A 820 14.26 -14.19 -12.09
N ASP A 821 15.15 -15.08 -12.50
CA ASP A 821 15.69 -16.15 -11.64
C ASP A 821 16.48 -15.62 -10.43
N ASP A 822 16.97 -14.38 -10.48
CA ASP A 822 17.63 -13.69 -9.36
C ASP A 822 16.64 -12.88 -8.49
N LEU A 823 15.33 -13.07 -8.71
CA LEU A 823 14.22 -12.45 -8.00
C LEU A 823 14.00 -10.96 -8.30
N GLU A 824 14.81 -10.34 -9.16
CA GLU A 824 14.57 -8.98 -9.61
C GLU A 824 13.33 -8.91 -10.52
N VAL A 825 12.67 -7.76 -10.50
CA VAL A 825 11.48 -7.53 -11.35
C VAL A 825 11.90 -6.79 -12.62
N THR A 826 11.73 -7.43 -13.76
CA THR A 826 11.91 -6.79 -15.07
C THR A 826 10.66 -6.00 -15.42
N ILE A 827 10.84 -4.69 -15.58
CA ILE A 827 9.79 -3.75 -16.02
C ILE A 827 10.13 -3.26 -17.44
N PRO A 828 9.27 -3.52 -18.44
CA PRO A 828 9.47 -3.00 -19.80
C PRO A 828 9.58 -1.47 -19.83
N ALA A 829 10.57 -0.95 -20.56
CA ALA A 829 10.87 0.49 -20.62
C ALA A 829 9.67 1.35 -21.06
N SER A 830 8.81 0.81 -21.94
CA SER A 830 7.59 1.50 -22.40
C SER A 830 6.61 1.80 -21.28
N LEU A 831 6.61 1.02 -20.19
CA LEU A 831 5.70 1.24 -19.05
C LEU A 831 6.16 2.39 -18.14
N HIS A 832 7.37 2.92 -18.36
CA HIS A 832 7.85 4.14 -17.71
C HIS A 832 7.46 5.42 -18.46
N ASP A 833 6.86 5.31 -19.65
CA ASP A 833 6.40 6.45 -20.44
C ASP A 833 5.24 7.17 -19.75
N THR A 834 5.41 8.47 -19.48
CA THR A 834 4.46 9.26 -18.68
C THR A 834 3.18 9.57 -19.44
N GLU A 835 3.23 9.69 -20.77
CA GLU A 835 2.04 9.90 -21.61
C GLU A 835 1.18 8.62 -21.65
N LEU A 836 1.83 7.47 -21.79
CA LEU A 836 1.18 6.17 -21.72
C LEU A 836 0.56 5.95 -20.33
N GLN A 837 1.28 6.23 -19.25
CA GLN A 837 0.76 6.16 -17.88
C GLN A 837 -0.50 7.03 -17.72
N ALA A 838 -0.45 8.28 -18.17
CA ALA A 838 -1.59 9.19 -18.10
C ALA A 838 -2.79 8.71 -18.93
N ARG A 839 -2.54 8.13 -20.11
CA ARG A 839 -3.58 7.55 -20.97
C ARG A 839 -4.20 6.30 -20.35
N MET A 840 -3.39 5.37 -19.85
CA MET A 840 -3.84 4.13 -19.21
C MET A 840 -4.62 4.39 -17.93
N LYS A 841 -4.23 5.40 -17.16
CA LYS A 841 -5.04 5.88 -16.02
C LYS A 841 -6.46 6.25 -16.43
N LYS A 842 -6.63 6.97 -17.55
CA LYS A 842 -7.96 7.32 -18.10
C LYS A 842 -8.72 6.11 -18.65
N VAL A 843 -8.03 5.08 -19.12
CA VAL A 843 -8.69 3.84 -19.56
C VAL A 843 -9.24 3.07 -18.35
N LEU A 844 -8.47 3.00 -17.26
CA LEU A 844 -8.90 2.35 -16.02
C LEU A 844 -10.06 3.08 -15.35
N VAL A 845 -10.01 4.41 -15.39
CA VAL A 845 -11.03 5.29 -14.80
C VAL A 845 -11.43 6.31 -15.86
N PRO A 846 -12.34 5.94 -16.77
CA PRO A 846 -12.83 6.86 -17.78
C PRO A 846 -13.48 8.06 -17.10
N PRO A 847 -13.20 9.29 -17.57
CA PRO A 847 -13.87 10.46 -17.03
C PRO A 847 -15.38 10.28 -17.21
N PRO A 848 -16.19 10.74 -16.24
CA PRO A 848 -17.63 10.71 -16.40
C PRO A 848 -18.00 11.46 -17.68
N ALA A 849 -19.02 10.96 -18.39
CA ALA A 849 -19.60 11.68 -19.52
C ALA A 849 -20.23 12.97 -19.00
N THR A 850 -19.45 14.06 -18.96
CA THR A 850 -19.93 15.35 -18.51
C THR A 850 -21.02 15.82 -19.47
N LYS A 851 -22.04 16.51 -18.95
CA LYS A 851 -22.77 17.46 -19.78
C LYS A 851 -21.72 18.44 -20.29
N ALA A 852 -21.62 18.60 -21.60
CA ALA A 852 -20.49 19.25 -22.27
C ALA A 852 -20.29 20.74 -21.90
N ASP A 853 -21.12 21.30 -21.01
CA ASP A 853 -21.12 22.70 -20.59
C ASP A 853 -20.80 22.93 -19.10
N GLU A 854 -20.35 21.93 -18.33
CA GLU A 854 -20.04 22.10 -16.89
C GLU A 854 -18.72 21.44 -16.47
N ILE A 855 -17.96 22.13 -15.61
CA ILE A 855 -16.89 21.54 -14.79
C ILE A 855 -17.47 21.29 -13.41
N VAL A 856 -17.42 20.01 -13.00
CA VAL A 856 -17.90 19.55 -11.71
C VAL A 856 -16.73 19.25 -10.76
N ALA A 857 -17.01 19.18 -9.47
CA ALA A 857 -16.06 18.72 -8.48
C ALA A 857 -15.67 17.26 -8.78
N VAL A 858 -14.37 17.01 -8.96
CA VAL A 858 -13.83 15.69 -9.36
C VAL A 858 -13.95 14.63 -8.26
N CYS A 859 -14.03 15.07 -7.01
CA CYS A 859 -14.27 14.24 -5.83
C CYS A 859 -14.96 15.09 -4.74
N GLY A 860 -15.39 14.46 -3.65
CA GLY A 860 -15.88 15.19 -2.48
C GLY A 860 -14.72 15.65 -1.60
N GLY A 861 -14.74 16.90 -1.12
CA GLY A 861 -13.64 17.51 -0.38
C GLY A 861 -13.88 18.98 -0.04
N MET A 862 -12.91 19.64 0.58
CA MET A 862 -12.95 21.10 0.81
C MET A 862 -12.42 21.83 -0.42
N TYR A 863 -13.22 22.74 -0.97
CA TYR A 863 -12.90 23.53 -2.15
C TYR A 863 -12.10 24.80 -1.79
N TYR A 864 -11.10 25.12 -2.61
CA TYR A 864 -10.33 26.36 -2.52
C TYR A 864 -10.18 26.97 -3.92
N GLY A 865 -10.66 28.20 -4.09
CA GLY A 865 -10.63 28.93 -5.35
C GLY A 865 -9.32 29.68 -5.62
N GLN A 866 -8.40 29.74 -4.66
CA GLN A 866 -7.12 30.45 -4.72
C GLN A 866 -5.99 29.57 -4.14
N GLU A 867 -4.75 29.87 -4.50
CA GLU A 867 -3.58 29.06 -4.12
C GLU A 867 -3.20 29.21 -2.63
N ALA A 868 -3.36 30.41 -2.09
CA ALA A 868 -3.18 30.71 -0.67
C ALA A 868 -4.09 31.88 -0.27
N PRO A 869 -4.41 32.03 1.03
CA PRO A 869 -5.20 33.16 1.50
C PRO A 869 -4.59 34.51 1.06
N GLY A 870 -5.37 35.32 0.34
CA GLY A 870 -4.96 36.64 -0.14
C GLY A 870 -4.30 36.69 -1.52
N LEU A 871 -4.14 35.54 -2.19
CA LEU A 871 -3.76 35.48 -3.61
C LEU A 871 -4.99 35.58 -4.54
N PRO A 872 -4.80 35.93 -5.83
CA PRO A 872 -5.89 35.91 -6.80
C PRO A 872 -6.51 34.51 -6.96
N THR A 873 -7.80 34.46 -7.28
CA THR A 873 -8.45 33.19 -7.63
C THR A 873 -7.87 32.60 -8.92
N PHE A 874 -7.83 31.27 -9.00
CA PHE A 874 -7.29 30.55 -10.16
C PHE A 874 -8.01 30.90 -11.46
N VAL A 875 -9.32 31.13 -11.39
CA VAL A 875 -10.17 31.48 -12.52
C VAL A 875 -11.16 32.59 -12.17
N SER A 876 -11.66 33.27 -13.21
CA SER A 876 -12.71 34.30 -13.15
C SER A 876 -13.72 34.11 -14.29
N GLU A 877 -14.93 34.65 -14.15
CA GLU A 877 -15.94 34.59 -15.22
C GLU A 877 -15.46 35.32 -16.48
N GLY A 878 -15.65 34.71 -17.64
CA GLY A 878 -15.14 35.18 -18.94
C GLY A 878 -13.66 34.84 -19.20
N MET A 879 -12.97 34.22 -18.24
CA MET A 879 -11.57 33.82 -18.41
C MET A 879 -11.46 32.61 -19.34
N HIS A 880 -10.60 32.74 -20.35
CA HIS A 880 -10.13 31.61 -21.14
C HIS A 880 -9.03 30.86 -20.35
N PHE A 881 -9.13 29.54 -20.29
CA PHE A 881 -8.17 28.67 -19.61
C PHE A 881 -7.58 27.65 -20.58
N GLU A 882 -6.28 27.40 -20.43
CA GLU A 882 -5.58 26.39 -21.22
C GLU A 882 -5.57 25.03 -20.51
N LYS A 883 -5.52 23.95 -21.29
CA LYS A 883 -5.32 22.60 -20.77
C LYS A 883 -4.08 22.56 -19.86
N GLY A 884 -4.25 22.04 -18.63
CA GLY A 884 -3.22 21.96 -17.61
C GLY A 884 -3.15 23.18 -16.67
N GLN A 885 -3.89 24.26 -16.95
CA GLN A 885 -4.02 25.39 -16.05
C GLN A 885 -4.75 24.99 -14.76
N ALA A 886 -4.31 25.49 -13.61
CA ALA A 886 -4.99 25.27 -12.34
C ALA A 886 -6.36 25.97 -12.34
N LEU A 887 -7.40 25.26 -11.91
CA LEU A 887 -8.77 25.78 -11.85
C LEU A 887 -9.26 25.99 -10.41
N TYR A 888 -8.92 25.06 -9.52
CA TYR A 888 -9.20 25.11 -8.09
C TYR A 888 -8.33 24.09 -7.36
N ILE A 889 -8.25 24.19 -6.05
CA ILE A 889 -7.69 23.16 -5.19
C ILE A 889 -8.83 22.46 -4.46
N ILE A 890 -8.75 21.14 -4.35
CA ILE A 890 -9.61 20.36 -3.48
C ILE A 890 -8.78 19.67 -2.42
N GLU A 891 -9.05 19.98 -1.15
CA GLU A 891 -8.47 19.26 -0.03
C GLU A 891 -9.32 18.02 0.27
N VAL A 892 -8.68 16.87 0.12
CA VAL A 892 -9.26 15.57 0.43
C VAL A 892 -8.26 14.84 1.28
N MET A 893 -8.66 14.41 2.47
CA MET A 893 -7.82 13.61 3.35
C MET A 893 -6.45 14.26 3.67
N LYS A 894 -6.43 15.58 3.98
CA LYS A 894 -5.21 16.39 4.23
C LYS A 894 -4.24 16.51 3.04
N MET A 895 -4.69 16.16 1.83
CA MET A 895 -3.96 16.39 0.60
C MET A 895 -4.64 17.50 -0.20
N PHE A 896 -3.88 18.56 -0.47
CA PHE A 896 -4.28 19.62 -1.39
C PHE A 896 -4.02 19.14 -2.80
N ASN A 897 -5.08 18.87 -3.55
CA ASN A 897 -5.00 18.45 -4.93
C ASN A 897 -5.37 19.63 -5.82
N THR A 898 -4.40 20.20 -6.51
CA THR A 898 -4.67 21.20 -7.54
C THR A 898 -5.36 20.51 -8.72
N VAL A 899 -6.63 20.85 -8.93
CA VAL A 899 -7.39 20.36 -10.08
C VAL A 899 -7.07 21.24 -11.26
N ARG A 900 -6.43 20.64 -12.25
CA ARG A 900 -6.01 21.29 -13.50
C ARG A 900 -7.01 20.99 -14.62
N ALA A 901 -7.18 21.95 -15.52
CA ALA A 901 -8.05 21.85 -16.66
C ALA A 901 -7.66 20.66 -17.55
N SER A 902 -8.60 19.76 -17.84
CA SER A 902 -8.38 18.59 -18.69
C SER A 902 -8.40 18.90 -20.19
N PHE A 903 -8.93 20.06 -20.56
CA PHE A 903 -9.09 20.61 -21.90
C PHE A 903 -8.94 22.14 -21.83
N SER A 904 -8.78 22.82 -22.96
CA SER A 904 -8.84 24.29 -23.04
C SER A 904 -10.28 24.74 -23.28
N GLY A 905 -10.67 25.89 -22.72
CA GLY A 905 -12.03 26.40 -22.84
C GLY A 905 -12.23 27.74 -22.14
N THR A 906 -13.49 28.18 -22.04
CA THR A 906 -13.83 29.46 -21.41
C THR A 906 -14.77 29.25 -20.22
N ILE A 907 -14.52 29.93 -19.10
CA ILE A 907 -15.42 29.96 -17.95
C ILE A 907 -16.59 30.89 -18.25
N ASP A 908 -17.76 30.33 -18.52
CA ASP A 908 -18.99 31.12 -18.76
C ASP A 908 -19.57 31.66 -17.46
N LYS A 909 -19.51 30.86 -16.39
CA LYS A 909 -20.06 31.23 -15.08
C LYS A 909 -19.42 30.43 -13.95
N ILE A 910 -19.19 31.05 -12.80
CA ILE A 910 -18.81 30.32 -11.58
C ILE A 910 -20.09 30.00 -10.81
N ILE A 911 -20.41 28.70 -10.72
CA ILE A 911 -21.63 28.18 -10.07
C ILE A 911 -21.39 27.96 -8.58
N MET A 912 -20.15 27.66 -8.18
CA MET A 912 -19.79 27.38 -6.79
C MET A 912 -20.17 28.54 -5.86
N GLN A 913 -20.95 28.24 -4.83
CA GLN A 913 -21.39 29.19 -3.80
C GLN A 913 -20.75 28.83 -2.46
N GLY A 914 -19.89 29.70 -1.93
CA GLY A 914 -19.18 29.51 -0.66
C GLY A 914 -17.78 30.13 -0.67
N SER A 915 -17.22 30.39 0.51
CA SER A 915 -15.81 30.79 0.65
C SER A 915 -14.90 29.57 0.54
N ASP A 916 -13.58 29.79 0.47
CA ASP A 916 -12.60 28.70 0.61
C ASP A 916 -12.85 27.87 1.88
N GLY A 917 -12.58 26.57 1.79
CA GLY A 917 -12.89 25.60 2.84
C GLY A 917 -14.32 25.04 2.78
N THR A 918 -15.15 25.48 1.82
CA THR A 918 -16.51 24.94 1.63
C THR A 918 -16.46 23.50 1.14
N ILE A 919 -17.25 22.62 1.77
CA ILE A 919 -17.32 21.21 1.38
C ILE A 919 -18.15 21.05 0.10
N VAL A 920 -17.57 20.41 -0.91
CA VAL A 920 -18.22 20.05 -2.18
C VAL A 920 -18.35 18.54 -2.32
N GLN A 921 -19.35 18.10 -3.10
CA GLN A 921 -19.58 16.68 -3.40
C GLN A 921 -19.13 16.34 -4.83
N LYS A 922 -18.69 15.10 -5.07
CA LYS A 922 -18.34 14.63 -6.43
C LYS A 922 -19.52 14.84 -7.38
N GLY A 923 -19.25 15.45 -8.53
CA GLY A 923 -20.28 15.77 -9.53
C GLY A 923 -21.07 17.06 -9.26
N GLN A 924 -20.81 17.76 -8.15
CA GLN A 924 -21.38 19.09 -7.91
C GLN A 924 -20.84 20.08 -8.96
N PRO A 925 -21.70 20.78 -9.73
CA PRO A 925 -21.26 21.80 -10.67
C PRO A 925 -20.53 22.94 -9.97
N LEU A 926 -19.31 23.23 -10.41
CA LEU A 926 -18.48 24.32 -9.89
C LEU A 926 -18.42 25.48 -10.88
N PHE A 927 -18.27 25.17 -12.17
CA PHE A 927 -18.18 26.16 -13.23
C PHE A 927 -19.06 25.73 -14.40
N LYS A 928 -19.75 26.69 -15.03
CA LYS A 928 -20.30 26.55 -16.37
C LYS A 928 -19.22 26.95 -17.37
N ILE A 929 -19.00 26.13 -18.39
CA ILE A 929 -17.93 26.33 -19.36
C ILE A 929 -18.37 26.10 -20.80
N THR A 930 -17.59 26.64 -21.72
CA THR A 930 -17.62 26.29 -23.14
C THR A 930 -16.25 25.70 -23.51
N PRO A 931 -16.13 24.39 -23.80
CA PRO A 931 -14.87 23.79 -24.22
C PRO A 931 -14.48 24.25 -25.63
N ASP A 932 -13.17 24.36 -25.90
CA ASP A 932 -12.67 24.61 -27.26
C ASP A 932 -12.84 23.38 -28.15
N GLU A 933 -12.63 22.20 -27.57
CA GLU A 933 -12.81 20.91 -28.24
C GLU A 933 -14.20 20.33 -27.91
N LYS A 934 -15.04 20.18 -28.93
CA LYS A 934 -16.34 19.51 -28.79
C LYS A 934 -16.14 18.00 -28.74
N PHE A 935 -16.70 17.33 -27.73
CA PHE A 935 -16.76 15.87 -27.65
C PHE A 935 -17.35 15.31 -28.96
N ILE A 936 -16.55 14.55 -29.70
CA ILE A 936 -17.04 13.80 -30.86
C ILE A 936 -17.78 12.59 -30.29
N GLU A 937 -19.12 12.64 -30.31
CA GLU A 937 -19.96 11.49 -30.02
C GLU A 937 -19.69 10.42 -31.10
N VAL A 938 -18.87 9.41 -30.77
CA VAL A 938 -18.59 8.31 -31.68
C VAL A 938 -19.85 7.44 -31.75
N ASP A 939 -20.38 7.25 -32.96
CA ASP A 939 -21.58 6.43 -33.19
C ASP A 939 -21.38 5.03 -32.55
N PRO A 940 -22.22 4.62 -31.58
CA PRO A 940 -22.14 3.32 -30.93
C PRO A 940 -22.08 2.13 -31.92
N LYS A 941 -22.69 2.28 -33.10
CA LYS A 941 -22.66 1.25 -34.15
C LYS A 941 -21.28 1.08 -34.78
N ILE A 942 -20.49 2.15 -34.87
CA ILE A 942 -19.11 2.09 -35.37
C ILE A 942 -18.25 1.33 -34.36
N VAL A 943 -18.38 1.65 -33.07
CA VAL A 943 -17.66 0.95 -31.99
C VAL A 943 -18.04 -0.54 -31.96
N GLU A 944 -19.33 -0.87 -32.07
CA GLU A 944 -19.78 -2.26 -32.13
C GLU A 944 -19.22 -3.02 -33.34
N LYS A 945 -19.19 -2.37 -34.51
CA LYS A 945 -18.61 -2.93 -35.73
C LYS A 945 -17.10 -3.20 -35.57
N GLU A 946 -16.35 -2.25 -35.04
CA GLU A 946 -14.91 -2.40 -34.78
C GLU A 946 -14.63 -3.52 -33.78
N LYS A 947 -15.41 -3.63 -32.70
CA LYS A 947 -15.31 -4.75 -31.75
C LYS A 947 -15.54 -6.10 -32.43
N ARG A 948 -16.53 -6.20 -33.31
CA ARG A 948 -16.81 -7.44 -34.05
C ARG A 948 -15.69 -7.81 -35.01
N GLU A 949 -15.14 -6.83 -35.74
CA GLU A 949 -14.00 -7.04 -36.64
C GLU A 949 -12.74 -7.45 -35.87
N ARG A 950 -12.46 -6.81 -34.72
CA ARG A 950 -11.34 -7.20 -33.86
C ARG A 950 -11.54 -8.60 -33.28
N THR A 951 -12.73 -8.91 -32.79
CA THR A 951 -13.10 -10.23 -32.27
C THR A 951 -12.89 -11.33 -33.32
N ALA A 952 -13.25 -11.07 -34.58
CA ALA A 952 -13.04 -12.02 -35.68
C ALA A 952 -11.54 -12.35 -35.88
N LYS A 953 -10.65 -11.35 -35.80
CA LYS A 953 -9.18 -11.55 -35.91
C LYS A 953 -8.63 -12.44 -34.78
N TYR A 954 -9.15 -12.28 -33.57
CA TYR A 954 -8.78 -13.15 -32.45
C TYR A 954 -9.25 -14.59 -32.67
N LEU A 955 -10.47 -14.76 -33.19
CA LEU A 955 -11.01 -16.09 -33.49
C LEU A 955 -10.23 -16.81 -34.58
N GLU A 956 -9.70 -16.11 -35.60
CA GLU A 956 -8.84 -16.72 -36.63
C GLU A 956 -7.57 -17.36 -36.06
N ALA A 957 -7.03 -16.82 -34.96
CA ALA A 957 -5.86 -17.36 -34.30
C ALA A 957 -6.20 -18.55 -33.38
N VAL A 958 -7.43 -18.56 -32.84
CA VAL A 958 -7.90 -19.53 -31.85
C VAL A 958 -8.54 -20.77 -32.48
N LEU A 959 -9.28 -20.61 -33.57
CA LEU A 959 -9.95 -21.69 -34.31
C LEU A 959 -9.03 -22.26 -35.38
#